data_AF-A0A1V6YSK0-F1
#
_entry.id   AF-A0A1V6YSK0-F1
#
_cell.length_a   1.000
_cell.length_b   1.000
_cell.length_c   1.000
_cell.angle_alpha   90.00
_cell.angle_beta   90.00
_cell.angle_gamma   90.00
#
_symmetry.space_group_name_H-M   'P 1'
#
loop_
_entity.id
_entity.type
_entity.pdbx_description
1 polymer ?
#
loop_
_entity_poly.entity_id
_entity_poly.type
_entity_poly.pdbx_seq_one_letter_code
_entity_poly.pdbx_strand_id
1 'polypeptide(L)'
;MSDFADPSSATDSDTSGVSFRLDFDATDDSNSGEASNSTELTTPEPTCLPDNRSRPSTRPNRPVRHPADAGALPDFSDDPDDDTDEDIASVPLDYGRSDQTKVRARRIEKRWDKYCRVKAAQAGALLKWDDPVEALREVTPNDVHRFFNYCMKLKYGEGGRHLKGTSKASALKADWKGFRGYYRRITRTRITAEDSEEINAGIRRLIDKFDLDTQERGKEPVYVQDLTELNETILRTQERRFHFGYERIQLCLFNMLGIYTVNRLHALLSLQFHHLRFSIQDNPEGGPPVLLVEIKSEHTKQFLGTSQVNNFPFPEIINDPSLVFSPHTFIFGILFWLQAFEVPALSSMERLRKLFVEGGRQQMELPLKCEVENYYVFCKTEVVNGRAVLQWNQPMTEGAMSGRLRNLGEIHGFLQSMFAHRFRYGGGKMLNESSAVSEAQQNLIMKHADTRTFLNHYLPRHIDTDMQSVMNGRETNKSLMRAITRMSRWIDKRRPRHLTSEQRASLREHPEYVEATRRMREQAEECKCDPSAAMQSRLEKLIRETSNTFGRLERALRRKVRHEFDRKQAIIDIERQLSGAAVDDEEAKKVLQVEDQMLPEQIDLLEKLFTWPTSQSLEAEWQRRNAAVATISRYCCFLEGGPLRGRRKRAAPSDGFDEEQTNVLPEPAKKSCSSPEPSQQDILLMKAKNYIKKAKKPRRCFQCYGDTELPIHRRTQKYSEYKSTLRHFREKHLQDRRCHMCDEDLLHEMHLRRHAEEVHRLSTERNYYAKEDMGSDIDTD
;
A
#
# COMPACT_ATOMS: atom_id res chain seq x y z
N MET A 1 58.06 22.09 -33.36
CA MET A 1 58.90 22.34 -34.54
C MET A 1 58.15 21.76 -35.73
N SER A 2 57.83 22.65 -36.69
CA SER A 2 57.27 22.46 -38.05
C SER A 2 55.88 21.81 -38.14
N ASP A 3 54.76 22.56 -38.25
CA ASP A 3 54.27 23.45 -39.34
C ASP A 3 53.89 22.64 -40.60
N PHE A 4 52.68 22.72 -41.16
CA PHE A 4 51.96 23.82 -41.83
C PHE A 4 50.45 23.43 -41.92
N ALA A 5 49.44 24.24 -42.21
CA ALA A 5 49.16 25.67 -42.19
C ALA A 5 47.65 25.78 -42.54
N ASP A 6 46.93 26.64 -41.84
CA ASP A 6 45.61 27.18 -42.24
C ASP A 6 45.85 28.31 -43.27
N PRO A 7 44.88 28.74 -44.12
CA PRO A 7 44.00 29.82 -43.65
C PRO A 7 42.59 30.00 -44.30
N SER A 8 41.65 30.38 -43.44
CA SER A 8 40.71 31.54 -43.49
C SER A 8 39.72 31.83 -44.65
N SER A 9 38.45 32.02 -44.28
CA SER A 9 37.67 33.29 -44.33
C SER A 9 36.23 33.01 -43.85
N ALA A 10 35.76 33.42 -42.67
CA ALA A 10 35.55 34.76 -42.10
C ALA A 10 34.54 35.61 -42.88
N THR A 11 33.34 35.82 -42.30
CA THR A 11 32.76 37.16 -42.12
C THR A 11 31.71 37.18 -41.02
N ASP A 12 31.87 38.20 -40.17
CA ASP A 12 31.22 38.54 -38.92
C ASP A 12 29.73 38.94 -39.04
N SER A 13 28.95 38.83 -37.96
CA SER A 13 28.66 40.00 -37.11
C SER A 13 27.69 39.69 -35.95
N ASP A 14 28.22 39.84 -34.74
CA ASP A 14 27.71 40.61 -33.60
C ASP A 14 26.21 40.70 -33.21
N THR A 15 25.96 40.16 -32.01
CA THR A 15 25.34 40.78 -30.82
C THR A 15 24.12 41.72 -30.97
N SER A 16 22.98 41.30 -30.38
CA SER A 16 22.28 42.08 -29.34
C SER A 16 21.12 41.27 -28.73
N GLY A 17 21.00 41.35 -27.40
CA GLY A 17 20.01 40.60 -26.62
C GLY A 17 18.62 41.23 -26.62
N VAL A 18 17.59 40.38 -26.56
CA VAL A 18 16.27 40.73 -26.05
C VAL A 18 15.62 39.48 -25.43
N SER A 19 15.44 39.51 -24.10
CA SER A 19 14.36 38.86 -23.31
C SER A 19 13.81 37.50 -23.78
N PHE A 20 14.25 36.42 -23.14
CA PHE A 20 13.53 35.14 -23.13
C PHE A 20 12.14 35.29 -22.49
N ARG A 21 11.09 35.31 -23.31
CA ARG A 21 9.73 35.00 -22.88
C ARG A 21 9.53 33.48 -23.00
N LEU A 22 9.20 32.85 -21.87
CA LEU A 22 8.78 31.46 -21.80
C LEU A 22 7.34 31.36 -22.30
N ASP A 23 7.15 30.95 -23.55
CA ASP A 23 5.84 30.57 -24.07
C ASP A 23 5.45 29.21 -23.49
N PHE A 24 4.53 29.28 -22.53
CA PHE A 24 3.86 28.16 -21.89
C PHE A 24 2.61 27.79 -22.69
N ASP A 25 2.75 26.99 -23.75
CA ASP A 25 1.61 26.29 -24.34
C ASP A 25 1.99 24.88 -24.82
N ALA A 26 1.68 23.91 -23.96
CA ALA A 26 1.52 22.50 -24.31
C ALA A 26 0.74 21.82 -23.18
N THR A 27 -0.56 22.10 -23.08
CA THR A 27 -1.47 21.23 -22.32
C THR A 27 -2.07 20.20 -23.25
N ASP A 28 -1.50 18.99 -23.15
CA ASP A 28 -1.83 17.73 -23.79
C ASP A 28 -3.35 17.44 -23.85
N ASP A 29 -3.89 17.56 -25.06
CA ASP A 29 -5.20 17.07 -25.49
C ASP A 29 -5.10 15.55 -25.75
N SER A 30 -5.06 14.75 -24.68
CA SER A 30 -5.25 13.30 -24.83
C SER A 30 -6.75 12.98 -24.88
N ASN A 31 -7.37 13.26 -26.03
CA ASN A 31 -8.62 12.64 -26.45
C ASN A 31 -8.27 11.74 -27.64
N SER A 32 -7.91 10.50 -27.34
CA SER A 32 -7.65 9.43 -28.32
C SER A 32 -8.85 9.29 -29.27
N GLY A 33 -8.63 9.57 -30.54
CA GLY A 33 -9.60 9.43 -31.61
C GLY A 33 -9.04 10.05 -32.88
N GLU A 34 -7.97 9.43 -33.40
CA GLU A 34 -7.58 9.46 -34.83
C GLU A 34 -6.37 8.52 -34.96
N ALA A 35 -6.66 7.26 -35.29
CA ALA A 35 -5.66 6.31 -35.75
C ALA A 35 -5.63 6.39 -37.28
N SER A 36 -4.76 7.23 -37.82
CA SER A 36 -4.38 7.13 -39.22
C SER A 36 -3.36 6.00 -39.34
N ASN A 37 -3.82 4.83 -39.79
CA ASN A 37 -2.93 3.76 -40.21
C ASN A 37 -2.22 4.20 -41.48
N SER A 38 -0.90 4.43 -41.38
CA SER A 38 -0.03 4.51 -42.55
C SER A 38 0.29 3.10 -43.02
N THR A 39 -0.30 2.67 -44.13
CA THR A 39 0.29 1.65 -44.99
C THR A 39 0.19 2.19 -46.41
N GLU A 40 1.33 2.36 -47.06
CA GLU A 40 1.47 2.83 -48.43
C GLU A 40 0.67 1.93 -49.39
N LEU A 41 -0.20 2.54 -50.20
CA LEU A 41 -0.55 2.04 -51.51
C LEU A 41 -0.78 3.23 -52.47
N THR A 42 -0.26 3.10 -53.66
CA THR A 42 0.15 4.15 -54.60
C THR A 42 -1.00 4.69 -55.49
N THR A 43 -0.96 6.02 -55.75
CA THR A 43 -1.45 6.80 -56.95
C THR A 43 -2.95 7.00 -57.26
N PRO A 44 -3.36 8.06 -58.02
CA PRO A 44 -2.74 9.37 -58.36
C PRO A 44 -3.66 10.61 -58.16
N GLU A 45 -3.07 11.81 -58.35
CA GLU A 45 -3.55 13.19 -58.14
C GLU A 45 -4.88 13.63 -58.80
N PRO A 46 -5.47 14.75 -58.32
CA PRO A 46 -5.95 15.77 -59.25
C PRO A 46 -5.52 17.21 -58.89
N THR A 47 -4.76 17.78 -59.83
CA THR A 47 -4.77 19.15 -60.41
C THR A 47 -5.31 20.34 -59.59
N CYS A 48 -4.44 21.35 -59.42
CA CYS A 48 -4.69 22.70 -58.88
C CYS A 48 -5.50 23.61 -59.86
N LEU A 49 -6.46 24.45 -59.42
CA LEU A 49 -6.40 25.92 -59.14
C LEU A 49 -7.79 26.55 -59.49
N PRO A 50 -8.12 27.84 -59.21
CA PRO A 50 -7.75 28.72 -58.10
C PRO A 50 -8.95 29.47 -57.45
N ASP A 51 -8.60 30.20 -56.40
CA ASP A 51 -9.32 31.19 -55.58
C ASP A 51 -10.03 32.32 -56.38
N ASN A 52 -11.26 32.70 -56.00
CA ASN A 52 -11.74 34.08 -56.19
C ASN A 52 -12.91 34.48 -55.29
N ARG A 53 -12.78 35.68 -54.74
CA ARG A 53 -13.61 36.36 -53.74
C ARG A 53 -15.00 36.80 -54.25
N SER A 54 -15.94 36.91 -53.30
CA SER A 54 -16.91 38.03 -53.06
C SER A 54 -18.40 37.63 -52.99
N ARG A 55 -19.03 37.95 -51.83
CA ARG A 55 -20.46 38.12 -51.38
C ARG A 55 -21.61 38.00 -52.42
N PRO A 56 -22.90 37.78 -52.04
CA PRO A 56 -23.53 37.72 -50.70
C PRO A 56 -24.45 36.49 -50.44
N SER A 57 -24.67 36.18 -49.16
CA SER A 57 -25.63 35.15 -48.70
C SER A 57 -27.07 35.59 -48.94
N THR A 58 -27.67 35.10 -50.03
CA THR A 58 -29.12 34.98 -50.16
C THR A 58 -29.42 33.51 -49.97
N ARG A 59 -30.08 33.13 -48.86
CA ARG A 59 -30.49 31.75 -48.62
C ARG A 59 -31.41 31.30 -49.78
N PRO A 60 -31.06 30.27 -50.57
CA PRO A 60 -32.05 29.58 -51.36
C PRO A 60 -32.89 28.74 -50.39
N ASN A 61 -34.21 28.77 -50.54
CA ASN A 61 -35.11 27.85 -49.86
C ASN A 61 -34.61 26.42 -50.05
N ARG A 62 -34.42 25.70 -48.94
CA ARG A 62 -34.11 24.26 -48.94
C ARG A 62 -35.20 23.55 -49.77
N PRO A 63 -34.85 22.72 -50.76
CA PRO A 63 -35.84 21.88 -51.41
C PRO A 63 -36.36 20.89 -50.36
N VAL A 64 -37.67 20.90 -50.13
CA VAL A 64 -38.35 19.87 -49.35
C VAL A 64 -38.17 18.56 -50.11
N ARG A 65 -37.44 17.60 -49.52
CA ARG A 65 -37.34 16.25 -50.08
C ARG A 65 -38.73 15.61 -50.00
N HIS A 66 -39.27 15.20 -51.14
CA HIS A 66 -40.37 14.25 -51.18
C HIS A 66 -39.88 12.91 -50.58
N PRO A 67 -40.72 12.16 -49.86
CA PRO A 67 -40.37 10.83 -49.38
C PRO A 67 -39.90 9.98 -50.57
N ALA A 68 -38.75 9.33 -50.43
CA ALA A 68 -38.30 8.37 -51.42
C ALA A 68 -39.37 7.27 -51.54
N ASP A 69 -39.73 6.92 -52.77
CA ASP A 69 -40.62 5.83 -53.08
C ASP A 69 -40.03 4.53 -52.49
N ALA A 70 -40.80 3.82 -51.65
CA ALA A 70 -40.31 2.69 -50.86
C ALA A 70 -39.82 1.49 -51.71
N GLY A 71 -40.00 1.55 -53.03
CA GLY A 71 -39.62 0.49 -53.99
C GLY A 71 -38.18 0.56 -54.51
N ALA A 72 -37.30 1.42 -53.98
CA ALA A 72 -35.92 1.59 -54.47
C ALA A 72 -34.83 1.15 -53.47
N LEU A 73 -35.19 0.44 -52.40
CA LEU A 73 -34.19 -0.26 -51.58
C LEU A 73 -33.93 -1.64 -52.21
N PRO A 74 -32.68 -1.99 -52.53
CA PRO A 74 -32.34 -3.33 -52.98
C PRO A 74 -32.80 -4.34 -51.92
N ASP A 75 -33.48 -5.39 -52.38
CA ASP A 75 -34.00 -6.48 -51.55
C ASP A 75 -32.85 -7.28 -50.92
N PHE A 76 -32.34 -6.78 -49.79
CA PHE A 76 -31.59 -7.56 -48.81
C PHE A 76 -32.59 -8.04 -47.77
N SER A 77 -33.51 -8.93 -48.15
CA SER A 77 -34.63 -9.45 -47.33
C SER A 77 -34.24 -10.12 -46.00
N ASP A 78 -32.95 -10.25 -45.71
CA ASP A 78 -32.43 -10.78 -44.44
C ASP A 78 -31.88 -9.67 -43.50
N ASP A 79 -31.85 -8.40 -43.92
CA ASP A 79 -31.42 -7.30 -43.07
C ASP A 79 -32.57 -6.90 -42.11
N PRO A 80 -32.29 -6.76 -40.80
CA PRO A 80 -33.30 -6.33 -39.84
C PRO A 80 -33.77 -4.90 -40.15
N ASP A 81 -35.05 -4.63 -39.91
CA ASP A 81 -35.59 -3.26 -39.91
C ASP A 81 -34.75 -2.36 -38.99
N ASP A 82 -34.62 -1.07 -39.34
CA ASP A 82 -33.98 -0.05 -38.49
C ASP A 82 -34.89 0.30 -37.30
N ASP A 83 -35.11 -0.68 -36.44
CA ASP A 83 -35.84 -0.59 -35.17
C ASP A 83 -34.81 -0.61 -34.03
N THR A 84 -33.89 0.36 -34.06
CA THR A 84 -32.87 0.54 -33.03
C THR A 84 -33.48 1.24 -31.80
N ASP A 85 -33.55 0.53 -30.67
CA ASP A 85 -34.08 1.04 -29.39
C ASP A 85 -33.06 1.88 -28.60
N GLU A 86 -31.83 2.02 -29.10
CA GLU A 86 -30.72 2.71 -28.44
C GLU A 86 -30.30 4.01 -29.15
N ASP A 87 -30.58 5.16 -28.53
CA ASP A 87 -30.01 6.46 -28.93
C ASP A 87 -28.70 6.72 -28.15
N ILE A 88 -27.65 7.20 -28.84
CA ILE A 88 -26.40 7.65 -28.21
C ILE A 88 -26.62 8.73 -27.12
N ALA A 89 -27.70 9.50 -27.21
CA ALA A 89 -28.10 10.46 -26.17
C ALA A 89 -28.43 9.78 -24.84
N SER A 90 -28.94 8.53 -24.88
CA SER A 90 -29.28 7.71 -23.72
C SER A 90 -28.04 7.06 -23.06
N VAL A 91 -26.92 6.97 -23.77
CA VAL A 91 -25.67 6.39 -23.26
C VAL A 91 -24.92 7.40 -22.36
N PRO A 92 -24.60 7.05 -21.09
CA PRO A 92 -23.81 7.91 -20.22
C PRO A 92 -22.40 8.17 -20.76
N LEU A 93 -21.91 9.42 -20.71
CA LEU A 93 -20.54 9.76 -21.16
C LEU A 93 -19.39 9.14 -20.35
N ASP A 94 -19.72 8.55 -19.20
CA ASP A 94 -18.81 7.78 -18.37
C ASP A 94 -19.04 6.26 -18.45
N TYR A 95 -19.86 5.80 -19.40
CA TYR A 95 -19.95 4.40 -19.80
C TYR A 95 -18.56 3.88 -20.17
N GLY A 96 -18.19 2.70 -19.65
CA GLY A 96 -16.87 2.10 -19.82
C GLY A 96 -15.70 2.77 -19.06
N ARG A 97 -15.92 3.85 -18.28
CA ARG A 97 -14.86 4.42 -17.41
C ARG A 97 -14.70 3.64 -16.11
N SER A 98 -13.46 3.53 -15.63
CA SER A 98 -13.15 2.84 -14.36
C SER A 98 -13.90 3.46 -13.16
N ASP A 99 -14.25 2.62 -12.18
CA ASP A 99 -14.95 3.06 -10.96
C ASP A 99 -14.17 4.12 -10.18
N GLN A 100 -12.83 4.04 -10.15
CA GLN A 100 -12.01 5.07 -9.53
C GLN A 100 -12.17 6.43 -10.22
N THR A 101 -12.30 6.45 -11.56
CA THR A 101 -12.57 7.68 -12.31
C THR A 101 -13.95 8.23 -11.96
N LYS A 102 -14.97 7.36 -11.87
CA LYS A 102 -16.34 7.74 -11.46
C LYS A 102 -16.38 8.30 -10.04
N VAL A 103 -15.65 7.69 -9.09
CA VAL A 103 -15.53 8.20 -7.70
C VAL A 103 -14.86 9.58 -7.66
N ARG A 104 -13.81 9.81 -8.45
CA ARG A 104 -13.16 11.13 -8.55
C ARG A 104 -14.10 12.19 -9.13
N ALA A 105 -14.87 11.85 -10.16
CA ALA A 105 -15.87 12.76 -10.74
C ALA A 105 -16.94 13.15 -9.71
N ARG A 106 -17.53 12.16 -9.02
CA ARG A 106 -18.52 12.38 -7.95
C ARG A 106 -18.03 13.31 -6.83
N ARG A 107 -16.72 13.30 -6.53
CA ARG A 107 -16.14 14.20 -5.52
C ARG A 107 -16.23 15.68 -5.92
N ILE A 108 -16.05 15.99 -7.20
CA ILE A 108 -16.14 17.37 -7.70
C ILE A 108 -17.59 17.83 -7.75
N GLU A 109 -18.48 16.97 -8.24
CA GLU A 109 -19.93 17.17 -8.24
C GLU A 109 -20.45 17.53 -6.84
N LYS A 110 -20.19 16.69 -5.82
CA LYS A 110 -20.61 16.99 -4.44
C LYS A 110 -20.05 18.30 -3.89
N ARG A 111 -18.84 18.71 -4.31
CA ARG A 111 -18.25 20.00 -3.91
C ARG A 111 -18.96 21.16 -4.60
N TRP A 112 -19.31 20.99 -5.87
CA TRP A 112 -20.07 21.94 -6.65
C TRP A 112 -21.45 22.16 -6.04
N ASP A 113 -22.21 21.10 -5.73
CA ASP A 113 -23.52 21.22 -5.09
C ASP A 113 -23.44 21.95 -3.75
N LYS A 114 -22.38 21.67 -2.98
CA LYS A 114 -22.12 22.37 -1.73
C LYS A 114 -21.84 23.85 -1.95
N TYR A 115 -21.10 24.20 -3.00
CA TYR A 115 -20.84 25.58 -3.38
C TYR A 115 -22.12 26.30 -3.83
N CYS A 116 -22.96 25.66 -4.65
CA CYS A 116 -24.26 26.21 -5.06
C CYS A 116 -25.16 26.50 -3.86
N ARG A 117 -25.29 25.56 -2.91
CA ARG A 117 -26.05 25.80 -1.66
C ARG A 117 -25.51 27.01 -0.86
N VAL A 118 -24.20 27.18 -0.80
CA VAL A 118 -23.59 28.34 -0.14
C VAL A 118 -23.91 29.63 -0.89
N LYS A 119 -24.03 29.57 -2.22
CA LYS A 119 -24.38 30.72 -3.06
C LYS A 119 -25.86 31.06 -2.99
N ALA A 120 -26.75 30.08 -3.04
CA ALA A 120 -28.20 30.25 -2.88
C ALA A 120 -28.56 30.89 -1.53
N ALA A 121 -27.80 30.59 -0.47
CA ALA A 121 -28.01 31.18 0.85
C ALA A 121 -27.54 32.65 0.99
N GLN A 122 -26.94 33.26 -0.04
CA GLN A 122 -26.49 34.66 0.01
C GLN A 122 -27.67 35.62 -0.25
N ALA A 123 -27.68 36.76 0.44
CA ALA A 123 -28.67 37.80 0.16
C ALA A 123 -28.52 38.30 -1.29
N GLY A 124 -29.62 38.28 -2.06
CA GLY A 124 -29.60 38.65 -3.49
C GLY A 124 -28.96 37.59 -4.40
N ALA A 125 -28.95 36.32 -3.99
CA ALA A 125 -28.46 35.23 -4.84
C ALA A 125 -29.22 35.15 -6.17
N LEU A 126 -28.49 34.88 -7.25
CA LEU A 126 -29.09 34.56 -8.55
C LEU A 126 -29.84 33.22 -8.47
N LEU A 127 -31.01 33.14 -9.11
CA LEU A 127 -31.85 31.93 -9.13
C LEU A 127 -31.11 30.69 -9.68
N LYS A 128 -30.11 30.89 -10.55
CA LYS A 128 -29.29 29.79 -11.09
C LYS A 128 -28.64 28.93 -10.02
N TRP A 129 -28.41 29.45 -8.79
CA TRP A 129 -27.73 28.70 -7.73
C TRP A 129 -28.62 27.70 -6.99
N ASP A 130 -29.94 27.74 -7.18
CA ASP A 130 -30.89 26.84 -6.54
C ASP A 130 -30.82 25.41 -7.14
N ASP A 131 -30.47 25.32 -8.42
CA ASP A 131 -30.18 24.05 -9.10
C ASP A 131 -28.71 23.97 -9.52
N PRO A 132 -27.90 23.05 -8.94
CA PRO A 132 -26.52 22.85 -9.33
C PRO A 132 -26.30 22.52 -10.82
N VAL A 133 -27.28 21.92 -11.50
CA VAL A 133 -27.22 21.59 -12.93
C VAL A 133 -27.39 22.85 -13.78
N GLU A 134 -28.41 23.67 -13.49
CA GLU A 134 -28.61 24.96 -14.16
C GLU A 134 -27.45 25.93 -13.88
N ALA A 135 -26.96 25.99 -12.64
CA ALA A 135 -25.77 26.75 -12.28
C ALA A 135 -24.55 26.39 -13.14
N LEU A 136 -24.45 25.11 -13.51
CA LEU A 136 -23.34 24.59 -14.32
C LEU A 136 -23.54 24.89 -15.81
N ARG A 137 -24.79 24.89 -16.31
CA ARG A 137 -25.13 25.27 -17.69
C ARG A 137 -24.86 26.75 -17.94
N GLU A 138 -25.11 27.60 -16.95
CA GLU A 138 -24.88 29.05 -16.99
C GLU A 138 -23.56 29.49 -16.30
N VAL A 139 -22.57 28.60 -16.24
CA VAL A 139 -21.32 28.86 -15.52
C VAL A 139 -20.43 29.84 -16.28
N THR A 140 -19.85 30.82 -15.57
CA THR A 140 -18.85 31.73 -16.12
C THR A 140 -17.43 31.35 -15.67
N PRO A 141 -16.36 31.78 -16.37
CA PRO A 141 -14.98 31.61 -15.90
C PRO A 141 -14.76 32.08 -14.45
N ASN A 142 -15.37 33.20 -14.08
CA ASN A 142 -15.31 33.75 -12.73
C ASN A 142 -16.01 32.85 -11.69
N ASP A 143 -17.14 32.23 -12.05
CA ASP A 143 -17.83 31.27 -11.17
C ASP A 143 -16.95 30.05 -10.88
N VAL A 144 -16.27 29.53 -11.91
CA VAL A 144 -15.31 28.42 -11.77
C VAL A 144 -14.12 28.81 -10.90
N HIS A 145 -13.54 29.99 -11.13
CA HIS A 145 -12.45 30.50 -10.28
C HIS A 145 -12.87 30.62 -8.81
N ARG A 146 -14.06 31.19 -8.55
CA ARG A 146 -14.62 31.33 -7.20
C ARG A 146 -14.90 29.97 -6.56
N PHE A 147 -15.39 29.01 -7.34
CA PHE A 147 -15.60 27.63 -6.88
C PHE A 147 -14.30 26.97 -6.43
N PHE A 148 -13.22 27.06 -7.22
CA PHE A 148 -11.93 26.49 -6.80
C PHE A 148 -11.35 27.22 -5.60
N ASN A 149 -11.44 28.56 -5.53
CA ASN A 149 -11.06 29.34 -4.36
C ASN A 149 -11.87 28.92 -3.10
N TYR A 150 -13.16 28.61 -3.24
CA TYR A 150 -13.98 28.03 -2.18
C TYR A 150 -13.48 26.63 -1.78
N CYS A 151 -13.19 25.76 -2.76
CA CYS A 151 -12.67 24.42 -2.50
C CYS A 151 -11.37 24.44 -1.69
N MET A 152 -10.48 25.41 -1.93
CA MET A 152 -9.25 25.61 -1.16
C MET A 152 -9.49 25.95 0.31
N LYS A 153 -10.64 26.54 0.64
CA LYS A 153 -11.02 26.94 2.01
C LYS A 153 -11.80 25.86 2.77
N LEU A 154 -12.14 24.74 2.13
CA LEU A 154 -12.92 23.67 2.76
C LEU A 154 -12.14 22.97 3.87
N LYS A 155 -12.64 23.07 5.11
CA LYS A 155 -12.10 22.35 6.28
C LYS A 155 -12.73 20.98 6.50
N TYR A 156 -13.99 20.78 6.08
CA TYR A 156 -14.77 19.57 6.35
C TYR A 156 -15.37 18.99 5.07
N GLY A 157 -15.26 17.67 4.93
CA GLY A 157 -15.88 16.84 3.90
C GLY A 157 -17.14 16.14 4.41
N GLU A 158 -17.48 15.02 3.77
CA GLU A 158 -18.63 14.19 4.14
C GLU A 158 -18.52 13.65 5.57
N GLY A 159 -19.66 13.55 6.26
CA GLY A 159 -19.75 13.06 7.65
C GLY A 159 -18.98 13.91 8.67
N GLY A 160 -18.68 15.17 8.34
CA GLY A 160 -17.89 16.07 9.21
C GLY A 160 -16.40 15.69 9.29
N ARG A 161 -15.88 14.85 8.38
CA ARG A 161 -14.47 14.48 8.36
C ARG A 161 -13.61 15.69 7.98
N HIS A 162 -12.58 15.98 8.79
CA HIS A 162 -11.62 17.05 8.49
C HIS A 162 -10.84 16.73 7.21
N LEU A 163 -10.77 17.68 6.29
CA LEU A 163 -10.01 17.56 5.04
C LEU A 163 -8.54 17.89 5.26
N LYS A 164 -7.64 17.26 4.50
CA LYS A 164 -6.20 17.55 4.58
C LYS A 164 -5.81 18.91 3.96
N GLY A 165 -6.76 19.59 3.32
CA GLY A 165 -6.49 20.72 2.42
C GLY A 165 -5.84 20.27 1.12
N THR A 166 -5.81 21.18 0.15
CA THR A 166 -5.02 21.02 -1.08
C THR A 166 -3.72 21.79 -0.89
N SER A 167 -2.58 21.11 -0.93
CA SER A 167 -1.26 21.72 -0.72
C SER A 167 -0.36 21.62 -1.95
N LYS A 168 -0.85 21.01 -3.04
CA LYS A 168 -0.07 20.73 -4.26
C LYS A 168 -0.79 21.30 -5.48
N ALA A 169 -0.05 21.98 -6.35
CA ALA A 169 -0.59 22.55 -7.58
C ALA A 169 -1.19 21.46 -8.51
N SER A 170 -0.53 20.30 -8.60
CA SER A 170 -0.99 19.16 -9.40
C SER A 170 -2.34 18.61 -8.94
N ALA A 171 -2.66 18.68 -7.65
CA ALA A 171 -3.95 18.27 -7.13
C ALA A 171 -5.07 19.24 -7.55
N LEU A 172 -4.80 20.56 -7.54
CA LEU A 172 -5.75 21.56 -8.03
C LEU A 172 -5.97 21.40 -9.56
N LYS A 173 -4.90 21.19 -10.34
CA LYS A 173 -5.00 20.90 -11.78
C LYS A 173 -5.80 19.62 -12.06
N ALA A 174 -5.67 18.60 -11.22
CA ALA A 174 -6.47 17.37 -11.33
C ALA A 174 -7.96 17.61 -11.01
N ASP A 175 -8.25 18.41 -9.99
CA ASP A 175 -9.62 18.82 -9.67
C ASP A 175 -10.23 19.66 -10.83
N TRP A 176 -9.44 20.53 -11.48
CA TRP A 176 -9.82 21.24 -12.72
C TRP A 176 -10.14 20.28 -13.87
N LYS A 177 -9.27 19.30 -14.14
CA LYS A 177 -9.55 18.24 -15.13
C LYS A 177 -10.84 17.48 -14.79
N GLY A 178 -11.09 17.20 -13.51
CA GLY A 178 -12.32 16.60 -13.03
C GLY A 178 -13.56 17.45 -13.30
N PHE A 179 -13.47 18.75 -13.05
CA PHE A 179 -14.55 19.70 -13.31
C PHE A 179 -14.88 19.81 -14.80
N ARG A 180 -13.88 19.88 -15.68
CA ARG A 180 -14.11 19.84 -17.14
C ARG A 180 -14.87 18.58 -17.57
N GLY A 181 -14.51 17.44 -16.98
CA GLY A 181 -15.22 16.18 -17.21
C GLY A 181 -16.67 16.22 -16.71
N TYR A 182 -16.90 16.84 -15.55
CA TYR A 182 -18.24 17.03 -14.99
C TYR A 182 -19.11 17.95 -15.85
N TYR A 183 -18.58 19.11 -16.25
CA TYR A 183 -19.22 20.05 -17.16
C TYR A 183 -19.66 19.34 -18.44
N ARG A 184 -18.73 18.68 -19.16
CA ARG A 184 -19.04 17.96 -20.40
C ARG A 184 -20.09 16.87 -20.22
N ARG A 185 -20.12 16.21 -19.06
CA ARG A 185 -21.13 15.17 -18.78
C ARG A 185 -22.54 15.74 -18.71
N ILE A 186 -22.70 16.94 -18.13
CA ILE A 186 -24.00 17.56 -17.88
C ILE A 186 -24.47 18.42 -19.06
N THR A 187 -23.58 19.22 -19.64
CA THR A 187 -23.92 20.15 -20.72
C THR A 187 -23.80 19.54 -22.11
N ARG A 188 -23.15 18.37 -22.24
CA ARG A 188 -22.75 17.74 -23.50
C ARG A 188 -21.83 18.60 -24.38
N THR A 189 -21.39 19.77 -23.90
CA THR A 189 -20.47 20.69 -24.57
C THR A 189 -19.10 20.72 -23.88
N ARG A 190 -18.07 21.24 -24.57
CA ARG A 190 -16.78 21.54 -23.96
C ARG A 190 -16.76 23.01 -23.52
N ILE A 191 -16.01 23.31 -22.46
CA ILE A 191 -15.65 24.70 -22.14
C ILE A 191 -14.82 25.23 -23.31
N THR A 192 -15.08 26.47 -23.74
CA THR A 192 -14.39 27.08 -24.88
C THR A 192 -12.90 27.25 -24.59
N ALA A 193 -12.11 27.45 -25.64
CA ALA A 193 -10.66 27.63 -25.48
C ALA A 193 -10.36 28.91 -24.68
N GLU A 194 -11.08 29.98 -24.98
CA GLU A 194 -10.97 31.29 -24.33
C GLU A 194 -11.31 31.20 -22.83
N ASP A 195 -12.47 30.61 -22.48
CA ASP A 195 -12.86 30.42 -21.08
C ASP A 195 -11.85 29.52 -20.34
N SER A 196 -11.35 28.48 -21.01
CA SER A 196 -10.35 27.58 -20.45
C SER A 196 -9.04 28.31 -20.16
N GLU A 197 -8.60 29.23 -21.02
CA GLU A 197 -7.42 30.07 -20.82
C GLU A 197 -7.60 30.98 -19.60
N GLU A 198 -8.72 31.70 -19.51
CA GLU A 198 -9.04 32.56 -18.37
C GLU A 198 -9.08 31.77 -17.05
N ILE A 199 -9.73 30.60 -17.06
CA ILE A 199 -9.78 29.72 -15.89
C ILE A 199 -8.38 29.22 -15.53
N ASN A 200 -7.55 28.85 -16.51
CA ASN A 200 -6.18 28.41 -16.26
C ASN A 200 -5.33 29.52 -15.63
N ALA A 201 -5.46 30.77 -16.09
CA ALA A 201 -4.85 31.93 -15.43
C ALA A 201 -5.36 32.10 -13.99
N GLY A 202 -6.67 31.94 -13.78
CA GLY A 202 -7.28 31.91 -12.46
C GLY A 202 -6.75 30.79 -11.55
N ILE A 203 -6.52 29.59 -12.08
CA ILE A 203 -5.93 28.46 -11.35
C ILE A 203 -4.48 28.77 -10.96
N ARG A 204 -3.68 29.39 -11.85
CA ARG A 204 -2.31 29.86 -11.52
C ARG A 204 -2.34 30.88 -10.39
N ARG A 205 -3.24 31.88 -10.46
CA ARG A 205 -3.45 32.84 -9.37
C ARG A 205 -3.80 32.16 -8.03
N LEU A 206 -4.59 31.08 -8.05
CA LEU A 206 -4.90 30.32 -6.84
C LEU A 206 -3.70 29.52 -6.32
N ILE A 207 -2.85 28.99 -7.21
CA ILE A 207 -1.59 28.35 -6.83
C ILE A 207 -0.73 29.35 -6.04
N ASP A 208 -0.55 30.56 -6.56
CA ASP A 208 0.26 31.60 -5.92
C ASP A 208 -0.37 32.07 -4.61
N LYS A 209 -1.67 32.37 -4.63
CA LYS A 209 -2.42 32.86 -3.45
C LYS A 209 -2.35 31.92 -2.25
N PHE A 210 -2.36 30.62 -2.49
CA PHE A 210 -2.34 29.60 -1.44
C PHE A 210 -0.96 28.96 -1.26
N ASP A 211 0.08 29.50 -1.90
CA ASP A 211 1.45 28.99 -1.86
C ASP A 211 1.53 27.47 -2.08
N LEU A 212 0.87 27.01 -3.15
CA LEU A 212 0.77 25.59 -3.44
C LEU A 212 2.10 25.08 -3.98
N ASP A 213 2.57 23.99 -3.39
CA ASP A 213 3.80 23.32 -3.82
C ASP A 213 3.66 22.84 -5.28
N THR A 214 4.51 23.43 -6.13
CA THR A 214 4.61 23.17 -7.58
C THR A 214 5.62 22.09 -7.91
N GLN A 215 6.43 21.64 -6.94
CA GLN A 215 7.45 20.63 -7.15
C GLN A 215 6.79 19.31 -7.51
N GLU A 216 7.27 18.75 -8.62
CA GLU A 216 6.91 17.40 -9.01
C GLU A 216 7.29 16.42 -7.91
N ARG A 217 6.50 15.37 -7.77
CA ARG A 217 6.86 14.29 -6.86
C ARG A 217 8.12 13.61 -7.40
N GLY A 218 9.11 13.42 -6.53
CA GLY A 218 10.30 12.63 -6.84
C GLY A 218 9.95 11.28 -7.43
N LYS A 219 10.62 10.94 -8.54
CA LYS A 219 10.49 9.68 -9.27
C LYS A 219 11.70 8.78 -8.97
N GLU A 220 12.08 8.67 -7.70
CA GLU A 220 13.23 7.85 -7.33
C GLU A 220 12.97 6.39 -7.75
N PRO A 221 13.82 5.83 -8.62
CA PRO A 221 13.64 4.49 -9.15
C PRO A 221 13.94 3.45 -8.08
N VAL A 222 13.24 2.32 -8.19
CA VAL A 222 13.43 1.15 -7.34
C VAL A 222 13.71 -0.03 -8.25
N TYR A 223 14.75 -0.78 -7.94
CA TYR A 223 15.22 -1.93 -8.69
C TYR A 223 15.14 -3.21 -7.86
N VAL A 224 15.39 -4.36 -8.49
CA VAL A 224 15.43 -5.67 -7.81
C VAL A 224 16.38 -5.64 -6.62
N GLN A 225 17.56 -5.01 -6.73
CA GLN A 225 18.52 -4.91 -5.62
C GLN A 225 17.93 -4.24 -4.38
N ASP A 226 17.21 -3.13 -4.56
CA ASP A 226 16.56 -2.40 -3.45
C ASP A 226 15.44 -3.25 -2.81
N LEU A 227 14.75 -4.06 -3.62
CA LEU A 227 13.65 -4.90 -3.17
C LEU A 227 14.11 -6.21 -2.54
N THR A 228 15.27 -6.74 -2.92
CA THR A 228 15.94 -7.85 -2.24
C THR A 228 16.28 -7.46 -0.80
N GLU A 229 16.94 -6.31 -0.61
CA GLU A 229 17.26 -5.75 0.71
C GLU A 229 15.99 -5.43 1.53
N LEU A 230 14.92 -4.97 0.87
CA LEU A 230 13.62 -4.74 1.51
C LEU A 230 12.92 -6.06 1.90
N ASN A 231 12.95 -7.09 1.05
CA ASN A 231 12.37 -8.40 1.34
C ASN A 231 13.07 -9.05 2.54
N GLU A 232 14.40 -8.96 2.60
CA GLU A 232 15.18 -9.35 3.78
C GLU A 232 14.68 -8.64 5.04
N THR A 233 14.45 -7.33 4.96
CA THR A 233 13.91 -6.55 6.09
C THR A 233 12.49 -7.01 6.48
N ILE A 234 11.64 -7.30 5.51
CA ILE A 234 10.29 -7.83 5.73
C ILE A 234 10.37 -9.17 6.45
N LEU A 235 11.31 -10.03 6.06
CA LEU A 235 11.46 -11.36 6.66
C LEU A 235 12.16 -11.32 8.03
N ARG A 236 12.99 -10.32 8.34
CA ARG A 236 13.72 -10.22 9.62
C ARG A 236 13.03 -9.41 10.71
N THR A 237 12.29 -8.36 10.33
CA THR A 237 11.87 -7.35 11.31
C THR A 237 10.98 -7.91 12.42
N GLN A 238 11.38 -7.66 13.67
CA GLN A 238 10.56 -7.89 14.87
C GLN A 238 9.75 -6.66 15.29
N GLU A 239 10.02 -5.51 14.67
CA GLU A 239 9.31 -4.25 14.96
C GLU A 239 7.88 -4.25 14.44
N ARG A 240 7.63 -5.12 13.48
CA ARG A 240 6.31 -5.44 12.99
C ARG A 240 6.13 -6.95 13.02
N ARG A 241 5.10 -7.38 13.73
CA ARG A 241 4.64 -8.78 13.73
C ARG A 241 3.33 -8.89 12.98
N PHE A 242 3.14 -10.02 12.35
CA PHE A 242 1.92 -10.37 11.65
C PHE A 242 1.17 -11.44 12.43
N HIS A 243 -0.05 -11.78 12.02
CA HIS A 243 -0.76 -12.90 12.61
C HIS A 243 -0.27 -14.22 12.03
N PHE A 244 -0.06 -14.26 10.72
CA PHE A 244 0.42 -15.44 10.00
C PHE A 244 1.75 -15.15 9.31
N GLY A 245 2.63 -16.15 9.24
CA GLY A 245 3.84 -16.08 8.43
C GLY A 245 3.54 -15.82 6.95
N TYR A 246 2.39 -16.31 6.46
CA TYR A 246 1.87 -15.99 5.12
C TYR A 246 1.79 -14.49 4.84
N GLU A 247 1.52 -13.64 5.83
CA GLU A 247 1.48 -12.19 5.61
C GLU A 247 2.83 -11.60 5.21
N ARG A 248 3.96 -12.17 5.68
CA ARG A 248 5.31 -11.78 5.21
C ARG A 248 5.57 -12.33 3.82
N ILE A 249 5.26 -13.60 3.59
CA ILE A 249 5.46 -14.27 2.28
C ILE A 249 4.72 -13.52 1.18
N GLN A 250 3.44 -13.18 1.37
CA GLN A 250 2.68 -12.42 0.37
C GLN A 250 3.22 -11.00 0.15
N LEU A 251 3.84 -10.36 1.14
CA LEU A 251 4.45 -9.02 0.97
C LEU A 251 5.72 -9.09 0.11
N CYS A 252 6.56 -10.10 0.33
CA CYS A 252 7.73 -10.35 -0.51
C CYS A 252 7.31 -10.68 -1.95
N LEU A 253 6.31 -11.56 -2.11
CA LEU A 253 5.75 -11.90 -3.41
C LEU A 253 5.16 -10.67 -4.12
N PHE A 254 4.47 -9.78 -3.38
CA PHE A 254 3.94 -8.53 -3.93
C PHE A 254 5.03 -7.64 -4.52
N ASN A 255 6.18 -7.51 -3.85
CA ASN A 255 7.32 -6.75 -4.36
C ASN A 255 7.88 -7.36 -5.66
N MET A 256 8.02 -8.69 -5.70
CA MET A 256 8.50 -9.43 -6.88
C MET A 256 7.56 -9.26 -8.08
N LEU A 257 6.27 -9.56 -7.90
CA LEU A 257 5.29 -9.42 -8.98
C LEU A 257 5.15 -7.97 -9.42
N GLY A 258 5.23 -7.02 -8.48
CA GLY A 258 5.15 -5.59 -8.76
C GLY A 258 6.29 -5.07 -9.63
N ILE A 259 7.54 -5.51 -9.40
CA ILE A 259 8.68 -5.07 -10.20
C ILE A 259 8.76 -5.78 -11.55
N TYR A 260 8.47 -7.09 -11.62
CA TYR A 260 8.59 -7.85 -12.86
C TYR A 260 7.45 -7.58 -13.85
N THR A 261 6.22 -7.41 -13.36
CA THR A 261 5.07 -7.12 -14.24
C THR A 261 4.82 -5.62 -14.43
N VAL A 262 5.41 -4.78 -13.58
CA VAL A 262 5.24 -3.32 -13.58
C VAL A 262 3.76 -2.91 -13.40
N ASN A 263 2.91 -3.81 -12.89
CA ASN A 263 1.47 -3.61 -12.77
C ASN A 263 1.10 -2.57 -11.70
N ARG A 264 -0.11 -2.01 -11.81
CA ARG A 264 -0.67 -1.09 -10.81
C ARG A 264 -1.09 -1.85 -9.55
N LEU A 265 -1.05 -1.16 -8.40
CA LEU A 265 -1.43 -1.70 -7.08
C LEU A 265 -2.75 -2.50 -7.12
N HIS A 266 -3.80 -1.92 -7.69
CA HIS A 266 -5.12 -2.55 -7.78
C HIS A 266 -5.09 -3.86 -8.58
N ALA A 267 -4.41 -3.87 -9.74
CA ALA A 267 -4.31 -5.04 -10.60
C ALA A 267 -3.62 -6.20 -9.88
N LEU A 268 -2.52 -5.91 -9.16
CA LEU A 268 -1.81 -6.92 -8.36
C LEU A 268 -2.69 -7.49 -7.25
N LEU A 269 -3.36 -6.62 -6.47
CA LEU A 269 -4.20 -7.06 -5.35
C LEU A 269 -5.46 -7.82 -5.79
N SER A 270 -5.85 -7.69 -7.05
CA SER A 270 -6.99 -8.41 -7.63
C SER A 270 -6.60 -9.79 -8.18
N LEU A 271 -5.31 -10.16 -8.17
CA LEU A 271 -4.88 -11.48 -8.64
C LEU A 271 -5.45 -12.58 -7.74
N GLN A 272 -6.09 -13.53 -8.39
CA GLN A 272 -6.53 -14.82 -7.85
C GLN A 272 -5.71 -15.94 -8.47
N PHE A 273 -5.68 -17.14 -7.88
CA PHE A 273 -4.85 -18.22 -8.38
C PHE A 273 -5.22 -18.71 -9.78
N HIS A 274 -6.49 -18.59 -10.22
CA HIS A 274 -6.88 -18.91 -11.60
C HIS A 274 -6.21 -18.01 -12.66
N HIS A 275 -5.75 -16.83 -12.25
CA HIS A 275 -4.97 -15.94 -13.11
C HIS A 275 -3.51 -16.42 -13.26
N LEU A 276 -3.06 -17.36 -12.44
CA LEU A 276 -1.72 -17.95 -12.51
C LEU A 276 -1.84 -19.33 -13.16
N ARG A 277 -1.22 -19.51 -14.32
CA ARG A 277 -1.10 -20.83 -14.96
C ARG A 277 0.24 -21.44 -14.62
N PHE A 278 0.21 -22.74 -14.34
CA PHE A 278 1.38 -23.53 -13.98
C PHE A 278 1.56 -24.62 -15.01
N SER A 279 2.77 -24.73 -15.55
CA SER A 279 3.08 -25.78 -16.52
C SER A 279 4.54 -26.21 -16.43
N ILE A 280 4.79 -27.41 -16.94
CA ILE A 280 6.12 -27.92 -17.23
C ILE A 280 6.29 -27.81 -18.75
N GLN A 281 7.33 -27.11 -19.16
CA GLN A 281 7.67 -26.88 -20.55
C GLN A 281 8.81 -27.80 -20.96
N ASP A 282 8.76 -28.30 -22.20
CA ASP A 282 9.91 -28.94 -22.82
C ASP A 282 11.03 -27.90 -22.99
N ASN A 283 12.28 -28.31 -22.78
CA ASN A 283 13.40 -27.39 -22.85
C ASN A 283 13.90 -27.30 -24.30
N PRO A 284 13.75 -26.16 -24.99
CA PRO A 284 14.14 -26.03 -26.40
C PRO A 284 15.67 -26.15 -26.60
N GLU A 285 16.48 -25.91 -25.57
CA GLU A 285 17.93 -26.07 -25.60
C GLU A 285 18.37 -27.50 -25.21
N GLY A 286 17.42 -28.39 -24.90
CA GLY A 286 17.67 -29.69 -24.30
C GLY A 286 17.98 -29.60 -22.80
N GLY A 287 17.76 -30.71 -22.08
CA GLY A 287 17.98 -30.79 -20.63
C GLY A 287 16.69 -31.01 -19.84
N PRO A 288 16.67 -30.71 -18.53
CA PRO A 288 15.49 -30.94 -17.70
C PRO A 288 14.33 -30.03 -18.12
N PRO A 289 13.08 -30.46 -17.93
CA PRO A 289 11.91 -29.63 -18.17
C PRO A 289 11.92 -28.33 -17.36
N VAL A 290 11.43 -27.25 -17.97
CA VAL A 290 11.40 -25.92 -17.36
C VAL A 290 10.05 -25.70 -16.69
N LEU A 291 10.08 -25.33 -15.41
CA LEU A 291 8.87 -24.95 -14.70
C LEU A 291 8.46 -23.53 -15.10
N LEU A 292 7.22 -23.35 -15.51
CA LEU A 292 6.70 -22.08 -15.98
C LEU A 292 5.52 -21.62 -15.11
N VAL A 293 5.60 -20.37 -14.65
CA VAL A 293 4.47 -19.64 -14.06
C VAL A 293 4.06 -18.52 -15.00
N GLU A 294 2.84 -18.56 -15.54
CA GLU A 294 2.32 -17.47 -16.36
C GLU A 294 1.29 -16.67 -15.57
N ILE A 295 1.48 -15.35 -15.50
CA ILE A 295 0.56 -14.45 -14.80
C ILE A 295 -0.31 -13.72 -15.83
N LYS A 296 -1.61 -14.01 -15.82
CA LYS A 296 -2.61 -13.27 -16.58
C LYS A 296 -3.03 -12.02 -15.84
N SER A 297 -2.77 -10.86 -16.42
CA SER A 297 -3.17 -9.58 -15.86
C SER A 297 -4.52 -9.13 -16.44
N GLU A 298 -5.61 -9.67 -15.91
CA GLU A 298 -6.99 -9.39 -16.38
C GLU A 298 -7.56 -8.10 -15.78
N HIS A 299 -7.28 -7.83 -14.52
CA HIS A 299 -7.77 -6.63 -13.80
C HIS A 299 -6.93 -5.37 -14.03
N THR A 300 -6.46 -5.17 -15.27
CA THR A 300 -5.74 -3.96 -15.68
C THR A 300 -6.68 -2.82 -16.04
N LYS A 301 -6.12 -1.65 -16.35
CA LYS A 301 -6.92 -0.45 -16.68
C LYS A 301 -7.75 -0.74 -17.92
N GLN A 302 -9.07 -0.73 -17.76
CA GLN A 302 -10.03 -0.78 -18.85
C GLN A 302 -9.99 0.52 -19.66
N PHE A 303 -10.11 0.40 -20.97
CA PHE A 303 -10.35 1.51 -21.87
C PHE A 303 -11.69 1.26 -22.58
N LEU A 304 -12.67 2.15 -22.35
CA LEU A 304 -14.04 2.00 -22.85
C LEU A 304 -14.69 0.64 -22.52
N GLY A 305 -14.44 0.13 -21.31
CA GLY A 305 -14.96 -1.18 -20.87
C GLY A 305 -14.11 -2.38 -21.29
N THR A 306 -13.23 -2.25 -22.28
CA THR A 306 -12.39 -3.36 -22.75
C THR A 306 -11.08 -3.44 -21.96
N SER A 307 -10.76 -4.63 -21.45
CA SER A 307 -9.46 -4.96 -20.86
C SER A 307 -8.64 -5.82 -21.83
N GLN A 308 -7.47 -5.34 -22.22
CA GLN A 308 -6.48 -6.20 -22.87
C GLN A 308 -5.75 -6.98 -21.78
N VAL A 309 -5.72 -8.30 -21.88
CA VAL A 309 -5.00 -9.18 -20.95
C VAL A 309 -3.55 -9.28 -21.40
N ASN A 310 -2.60 -9.03 -20.50
CA ASN A 310 -1.20 -9.36 -20.73
C ASN A 310 -0.86 -10.64 -19.98
N ASN A 311 -0.18 -11.57 -20.65
CA ASN A 311 0.39 -12.75 -20.03
C ASN A 311 1.88 -12.50 -19.79
N PHE A 312 2.32 -12.71 -18.56
CA PHE A 312 3.73 -12.57 -18.16
C PHE A 312 4.29 -13.96 -17.84
N PRO A 313 5.03 -14.59 -18.78
CA PRO A 313 5.65 -15.89 -18.56
C PRO A 313 6.92 -15.74 -17.72
N PHE A 314 6.97 -16.41 -16.59
CA PHE A 314 8.13 -16.49 -15.70
C PHE A 314 8.67 -17.92 -15.74
N PRO A 315 9.69 -18.21 -16.57
CA PRO A 315 10.39 -19.48 -16.49
C PRO A 315 11.21 -19.53 -15.20
N GLU A 316 11.34 -20.72 -14.64
CA GLU A 316 12.17 -20.92 -13.46
C GLU A 316 13.66 -20.74 -13.80
N ILE A 317 14.29 -19.73 -13.20
CA ILE A 317 15.71 -19.45 -13.37
C ILE A 317 16.49 -20.33 -12.39
N ILE A 318 17.21 -21.35 -12.84
CA ILE A 318 17.91 -22.34 -11.97
C ILE A 318 19.13 -21.73 -11.24
N ASN A 319 19.94 -20.91 -11.90
CA ASN A 319 21.17 -20.37 -11.29
C ASN A 319 20.95 -19.01 -10.62
N ASP A 320 19.78 -18.81 -10.00
CA ASP A 320 19.48 -17.57 -9.29
C ASP A 320 20.38 -17.45 -8.04
N PRO A 321 21.19 -16.38 -7.93
CA PRO A 321 22.04 -16.16 -6.77
C PRO A 321 21.24 -16.09 -5.45
N SER A 322 19.96 -15.67 -5.46
CA SER A 322 19.20 -15.48 -4.22
C SER A 322 17.75 -15.94 -4.30
N LEU A 323 17.37 -16.89 -3.45
CA LEU A 323 15.99 -17.40 -3.39
C LEU A 323 15.01 -16.43 -2.73
N VAL A 324 15.49 -15.40 -2.02
CA VAL A 324 14.63 -14.37 -1.37
C VAL A 324 13.84 -13.52 -2.37
N PHE A 325 14.27 -13.53 -3.63
CA PHE A 325 13.62 -12.80 -4.72
C PHE A 325 13.17 -13.71 -5.88
N SER A 326 13.03 -15.02 -5.63
CA SER A 326 12.51 -15.98 -6.61
C SER A 326 10.98 -16.09 -6.51
N PRO A 327 10.22 -15.68 -7.55
CA PRO A 327 8.76 -15.84 -7.55
C PRO A 327 8.34 -17.30 -7.43
N HIS A 328 9.08 -18.22 -8.05
CA HIS A 328 8.80 -19.65 -8.03
C HIS A 328 8.84 -20.21 -6.61
N THR A 329 9.92 -19.91 -5.86
CA THR A 329 10.07 -20.38 -4.48
C THR A 329 8.89 -19.97 -3.61
N PHE A 330 8.43 -18.71 -3.75
CA PHE A 330 7.32 -18.17 -2.97
C PHE A 330 5.96 -18.71 -3.42
N ILE A 331 5.70 -18.76 -4.73
CA ILE A 331 4.42 -19.22 -5.28
C ILE A 331 4.23 -20.70 -4.98
N PHE A 332 5.20 -21.56 -5.29
CA PHE A 332 5.09 -22.99 -5.01
C PHE A 332 5.05 -23.29 -3.51
N GLY A 333 5.72 -22.49 -2.68
CA GLY A 333 5.59 -22.59 -1.22
C GLY A 333 4.16 -22.37 -0.74
N ILE A 334 3.47 -21.36 -1.30
CA ILE A 334 2.04 -21.11 -1.00
C ILE A 334 1.16 -22.24 -1.55
N LEU A 335 1.39 -22.71 -2.79
CA LEU A 335 0.58 -23.76 -3.41
C LEU A 335 0.66 -25.09 -2.64
N PHE A 336 1.85 -25.49 -2.19
CA PHE A 336 1.98 -26.73 -1.40
C PHE A 336 1.38 -26.60 -0.02
N TRP A 337 1.45 -25.41 0.60
CA TRP A 337 0.75 -25.17 1.86
C TRP A 337 -0.78 -25.30 1.70
N LEU A 338 -1.33 -24.75 0.62
CA LEU A 338 -2.74 -24.85 0.29
C LEU A 338 -3.15 -26.23 -0.23
N GLN A 339 -2.19 -27.13 -0.48
CA GLN A 339 -2.42 -28.38 -1.21
C GLN A 339 -3.21 -28.13 -2.51
N ALA A 340 -2.75 -27.14 -3.28
CA ALA A 340 -3.53 -26.49 -4.32
C ALA A 340 -3.74 -27.32 -5.58
N PHE A 341 -2.87 -28.28 -5.86
CA PHE A 341 -2.96 -29.10 -7.08
C PHE A 341 -4.09 -30.12 -7.01
N GLU A 342 -4.78 -30.35 -8.13
CA GLU A 342 -5.84 -31.37 -8.22
C GLU A 342 -5.31 -32.77 -7.95
N VAL A 343 -4.08 -33.04 -8.41
CA VAL A 343 -3.38 -34.30 -8.20
C VAL A 343 -2.86 -34.34 -6.75
N PRO A 344 -3.46 -35.13 -5.83
CA PRO A 344 -3.07 -35.09 -4.41
C PRO A 344 -1.65 -35.62 -4.18
N ALA A 345 -1.19 -36.46 -5.11
CA ALA A 345 0.19 -36.93 -5.15
C ALA A 345 1.20 -35.79 -5.39
N LEU A 346 0.83 -34.66 -6.00
CA LEU A 346 1.74 -33.55 -6.24
C LEU A 346 1.88 -32.66 -5.00
N SER A 347 2.49 -33.22 -3.95
CA SER A 347 2.55 -32.62 -2.61
C SER A 347 3.87 -31.91 -2.29
N SER A 348 4.87 -31.97 -3.17
CA SER A 348 6.18 -31.34 -2.97
C SER A 348 6.90 -31.06 -4.28
N MET A 349 7.91 -30.18 -4.23
CA MET A 349 8.79 -29.94 -5.37
C MET A 349 9.52 -31.22 -5.81
N GLU A 350 9.93 -32.10 -4.89
CA GLU A 350 10.62 -33.35 -5.26
C GLU A 350 9.77 -34.24 -6.17
N ARG A 351 8.45 -34.29 -5.95
CA ARG A 351 7.54 -35.03 -6.82
C ARG A 351 7.32 -34.32 -8.14
N LEU A 352 7.22 -32.99 -8.10
CA LEU A 352 7.12 -32.14 -9.28
C LEU A 352 8.35 -32.27 -10.21
N ARG A 353 9.56 -32.35 -9.66
CA ARG A 353 10.81 -32.52 -10.43
C ARG A 353 10.93 -33.86 -11.16
N LYS A 354 10.15 -34.86 -10.76
CA LYS A 354 10.11 -36.18 -11.42
C LYS A 354 9.21 -36.20 -12.66
N LEU A 355 8.47 -35.12 -12.89
CA LEU A 355 7.57 -35.00 -14.03
C LEU A 355 8.34 -34.59 -15.29
N PHE A 356 7.88 -35.08 -16.43
CA PHE A 356 8.41 -34.77 -17.75
C PHE A 356 7.26 -34.58 -18.74
N VAL A 357 7.54 -33.92 -19.87
CA VAL A 357 6.54 -33.70 -20.91
C VAL A 357 6.51 -34.93 -21.83
N GLU A 358 5.38 -35.62 -21.89
CA GLU A 358 5.21 -36.87 -22.65
C GLU A 358 4.67 -36.68 -24.07
N GLY A 359 4.94 -37.66 -24.94
CA GLY A 359 4.21 -37.85 -26.21
C GLY A 359 4.45 -36.76 -27.27
N GLY A 360 5.65 -36.17 -27.30
CA GLY A 360 6.00 -35.10 -28.25
C GLY A 360 5.31 -33.76 -27.99
N ARG A 361 4.62 -33.62 -26.84
CA ARG A 361 4.02 -32.36 -26.42
C ARG A 361 5.11 -31.35 -26.04
N GLN A 362 4.80 -30.07 -26.15
CA GLN A 362 5.71 -28.98 -25.74
C GLN A 362 5.44 -28.51 -24.31
N GLN A 363 4.26 -28.84 -23.76
CA GLN A 363 3.87 -28.44 -22.42
C GLN A 363 2.99 -29.48 -21.72
N MET A 364 3.05 -29.48 -20.40
CA MET A 364 2.13 -30.18 -19.52
C MET A 364 1.62 -29.22 -18.44
N GLU A 365 0.30 -28.98 -18.42
CA GLU A 365 -0.33 -28.12 -17.42
C GLU A 365 -0.41 -28.80 -16.04
N LEU A 366 -0.35 -27.98 -14.98
CA LEU A 366 -0.46 -28.40 -13.59
C LEU A 366 -1.76 -27.82 -13.00
N PRO A 367 -2.89 -28.53 -13.09
CA PRO A 367 -4.20 -28.00 -12.71
C PRO A 367 -4.31 -27.79 -11.20
N LEU A 368 -5.01 -26.71 -10.82
CA LEU A 368 -5.34 -26.37 -9.44
C LEU A 368 -6.76 -26.81 -9.11
N LYS A 369 -7.02 -27.14 -7.85
CA LYS A 369 -8.38 -27.40 -7.35
C LYS A 369 -9.27 -26.18 -7.56
N CYS A 370 -10.49 -26.39 -8.04
CA CYS A 370 -11.48 -25.33 -8.29
C CYS A 370 -11.72 -24.41 -7.07
N GLU A 371 -11.60 -24.95 -5.84
CA GLU A 371 -11.74 -24.18 -4.61
C GLU A 371 -10.60 -23.17 -4.39
N VAL A 372 -9.37 -23.52 -4.78
CA VAL A 372 -8.18 -22.68 -4.60
C VAL A 372 -8.03 -21.64 -5.71
N GLU A 373 -8.47 -21.98 -6.92
CA GLU A 373 -8.46 -21.09 -8.09
C GLU A 373 -9.06 -19.70 -7.80
N ASN A 374 -10.15 -19.67 -7.02
CA ASN A 374 -10.85 -18.45 -6.67
C ASN A 374 -10.22 -17.66 -5.51
N TYR A 375 -9.20 -18.19 -4.84
CA TYR A 375 -8.54 -17.49 -3.75
C TYR A 375 -7.69 -16.34 -4.27
N TYR A 376 -7.76 -15.20 -3.59
CA TYR A 376 -6.88 -14.08 -3.83
C TYR A 376 -5.44 -14.41 -3.40
N VAL A 377 -4.48 -14.16 -4.28
CA VAL A 377 -3.03 -14.33 -4.02
C VAL A 377 -2.57 -13.40 -2.90
N PHE A 378 -3.19 -12.23 -2.78
CA PHE A 378 -2.94 -11.25 -1.71
C PHE A 378 -4.20 -11.06 -0.86
N CYS A 379 -4.53 -12.07 -0.05
CA CYS A 379 -5.76 -12.06 0.72
C CYS A 379 -5.66 -11.19 1.99
N LYS A 380 -6.83 -10.73 2.46
CA LYS A 380 -6.93 -9.95 3.70
C LYS A 380 -6.82 -10.85 4.93
N THR A 381 -6.14 -10.37 5.96
CA THR A 381 -6.18 -10.98 7.30
C THR A 381 -7.12 -10.19 8.20
N GLU A 382 -8.04 -10.88 8.87
CA GLU A 382 -8.99 -10.31 9.83
C GLU A 382 -8.89 -10.98 11.18
N VAL A 383 -9.31 -10.27 12.23
CA VAL A 383 -9.44 -10.86 13.56
C VAL A 383 -10.93 -11.02 13.86
N VAL A 384 -11.41 -12.26 13.78
CA VAL A 384 -12.80 -12.64 14.07
C VAL A 384 -12.83 -13.34 15.41
N ASN A 385 -13.62 -12.85 16.36
CA ASN A 385 -13.72 -13.41 17.71
C ASN A 385 -12.36 -13.58 18.42
N GLY A 386 -11.45 -12.62 18.19
CA GLY A 386 -10.11 -12.64 18.79
C GLY A 386 -9.14 -13.68 18.21
N ARG A 387 -9.53 -14.39 17.14
CA ARG A 387 -8.67 -15.28 16.35
C ARG A 387 -8.40 -14.64 14.99
N ALA A 388 -7.14 -14.74 14.54
CA ALA A 388 -6.81 -14.28 13.20
C ALA A 388 -7.27 -15.30 12.16
N VAL A 389 -7.83 -14.82 11.06
CA VAL A 389 -8.35 -15.63 9.95
C VAL A 389 -7.90 -14.98 8.63
N LEU A 390 -7.48 -15.81 7.68
CA LEU A 390 -7.20 -15.39 6.32
C LEU A 390 -8.50 -15.45 5.51
N GLN A 391 -8.88 -14.33 4.91
CA GLN A 391 -10.07 -14.20 4.08
C GLN A 391 -9.71 -14.43 2.62
N TRP A 392 -9.59 -15.70 2.22
CA TRP A 392 -9.16 -16.07 0.87
C TRP A 392 -10.03 -15.50 -0.26
N ASN A 393 -11.32 -15.26 0.02
CA ASN A 393 -12.28 -14.70 -0.93
C ASN A 393 -12.32 -13.16 -0.91
N GLN A 394 -11.43 -12.51 -0.16
CA GLN A 394 -11.34 -11.04 -0.11
C GLN A 394 -9.90 -10.57 -0.34
N PRO A 395 -9.68 -9.65 -1.28
CA PRO A 395 -8.35 -9.09 -1.50
C PRO A 395 -7.96 -8.18 -0.34
N MET A 396 -6.66 -8.06 -0.10
CA MET A 396 -6.13 -7.02 0.76
C MET A 396 -6.51 -5.65 0.21
N THR A 397 -6.93 -4.74 1.10
CA THR A 397 -7.26 -3.37 0.67
C THR A 397 -6.02 -2.59 0.22
N GLU A 398 -6.17 -1.72 -0.78
CA GLU A 398 -5.10 -0.82 -1.25
C GLU A 398 -4.49 0.01 -0.12
N GLY A 399 -5.33 0.46 0.82
CA GLY A 399 -4.90 1.23 2.00
C GLY A 399 -4.03 0.43 2.95
N ALA A 400 -4.36 -0.86 3.17
CA ALA A 400 -3.56 -1.76 3.99
C ALA A 400 -2.21 -2.04 3.35
N MET A 401 -2.17 -2.40 2.06
CA MET A 401 -0.92 -2.66 1.33
C MET A 401 -0.04 -1.40 1.25
N SER A 402 -0.62 -0.25 0.90
CA SER A 402 0.10 1.03 0.87
C SER A 402 0.63 1.43 2.26
N GLY A 403 -0.12 1.12 3.32
CA GLY A 403 0.33 1.31 4.69
C GLY A 403 1.49 0.39 5.07
N ARG A 404 1.44 -0.88 4.64
CA ARG A 404 2.50 -1.88 4.84
C ARG A 404 3.79 -1.44 4.16
N LEU A 405 3.76 -1.14 2.86
CA LEU A 405 4.93 -0.71 2.09
C LEU A 405 5.59 0.54 2.69
N ARG A 406 4.81 1.56 3.03
CA ARG A 406 5.35 2.79 3.63
C ARG A 406 6.07 2.51 4.94
N ASN A 407 5.44 1.76 5.85
CA ASN A 407 6.03 1.48 7.16
C ASN A 407 7.24 0.55 7.05
N LEU A 408 7.21 -0.46 6.18
CA LEU A 408 8.35 -1.36 5.96
C LEU A 408 9.53 -0.63 5.30
N GLY A 409 9.26 0.28 4.37
CA GLY A 409 10.30 1.16 3.82
C GLY A 409 10.92 2.08 4.87
N GLU A 410 10.13 2.57 5.82
CA GLU A 410 10.66 3.35 6.96
C GLU A 410 11.51 2.48 7.91
N ILE A 411 11.11 1.23 8.17
CA ILE A 411 11.89 0.26 8.98
C ILE A 411 13.21 -0.07 8.29
N HIS A 412 13.19 -0.25 6.97
CA HIS A 412 14.37 -0.53 6.16
C HIS A 412 15.37 0.64 6.17
N GLY A 413 14.88 1.88 6.33
CA GLY A 413 15.71 3.08 6.43
C GLY A 413 15.60 4.02 5.24
N PHE A 414 14.69 3.77 4.29
CA PHE A 414 14.52 4.66 3.13
C PHE A 414 14.16 6.09 3.55
N LEU A 415 14.85 7.06 2.94
CA LEU A 415 14.53 8.49 3.03
C LEU A 415 13.11 8.76 2.53
N GLN A 416 12.83 8.32 1.30
CA GLN A 416 11.56 8.56 0.65
C GLN A 416 10.55 7.46 0.95
N SER A 417 9.27 7.82 1.03
CA SER A 417 8.20 6.84 1.25
C SER A 417 8.21 5.78 0.15
N MET A 418 8.17 4.51 0.53
CA MET A 418 7.92 3.40 -0.38
C MET A 418 6.41 3.27 -0.69
N PHE A 419 6.08 3.06 -1.96
CA PHE A 419 4.70 2.83 -2.46
C PHE A 419 4.76 2.11 -3.80
N ALA A 420 3.74 1.30 -4.13
CA ALA A 420 3.77 0.38 -5.27
C ALA A 420 4.05 1.04 -6.63
N HIS A 421 3.64 2.29 -6.84
CA HIS A 421 3.89 2.97 -8.12
C HIS A 421 5.38 3.23 -8.38
N ARG A 422 6.27 3.14 -7.38
CA ARG A 422 7.73 3.21 -7.57
C ARG A 422 8.30 2.08 -8.41
N PHE A 423 7.68 0.89 -8.39
CA PHE A 423 8.08 -0.23 -9.25
C PHE A 423 8.09 0.16 -10.74
N ARG A 424 7.21 1.10 -11.11
CA ARG A 424 7.07 1.57 -12.49
C ARG A 424 8.16 2.53 -12.94
N TYR A 425 8.85 3.19 -12.01
CA TYR A 425 9.93 4.11 -12.34
C TYR A 425 11.19 3.33 -12.73
N GLY A 426 11.66 2.45 -11.86
CA GLY A 426 12.82 1.60 -12.13
C GLY A 426 12.51 0.53 -13.19
N GLY A 427 11.37 -0.17 -13.07
CA GLY A 427 10.95 -1.18 -14.03
C GLY A 427 10.74 -0.61 -15.44
N GLY A 428 10.02 0.50 -15.57
CA GLY A 428 9.80 1.14 -16.87
C GLY A 428 11.10 1.61 -17.53
N LYS A 429 12.05 2.08 -16.73
CA LYS A 429 13.38 2.45 -17.20
C LYS A 429 14.20 1.24 -17.68
N MET A 430 14.23 0.16 -16.89
CA MET A 430 14.91 -1.08 -17.30
C MET A 430 14.35 -1.63 -18.62
N LEU A 431 13.04 -1.52 -18.84
CA LEU A 431 12.42 -1.87 -20.12
C LEU A 431 12.87 -0.93 -21.24
N ASN A 432 12.97 0.38 -20.99
CA ASN A 432 13.38 1.37 -21.97
C ASN A 432 14.83 1.19 -22.46
N GLU A 433 15.73 0.81 -21.55
CA GLU A 433 17.15 0.66 -21.82
C GLU A 433 17.53 -0.74 -22.32
N SER A 434 16.58 -1.68 -22.28
CA SER A 434 16.82 -3.05 -22.73
C SER A 434 16.82 -3.12 -24.25
N SER A 435 17.86 -3.71 -24.83
CA SER A 435 17.87 -4.07 -26.25
C SER A 435 16.86 -5.18 -26.60
N ALA A 436 16.34 -5.90 -25.61
CA ALA A 436 15.39 -7.00 -25.80
C ALA A 436 13.92 -6.56 -25.79
N VAL A 437 13.62 -5.29 -25.47
CA VAL A 437 12.25 -4.78 -25.35
C VAL A 437 12.07 -3.57 -26.27
N SER A 438 11.19 -3.69 -27.26
CA SER A 438 10.84 -2.56 -28.13
C SER A 438 9.98 -1.53 -27.40
N GLU A 439 9.93 -0.29 -27.90
CA GLU A 439 9.03 0.75 -27.35
C GLU A 439 7.56 0.30 -27.34
N ALA A 440 7.11 -0.37 -28.40
CA ALA A 440 5.75 -0.92 -28.49
C ALA A 440 5.49 -1.95 -27.37
N GLN A 441 6.45 -2.84 -27.11
CA GLN A 441 6.35 -3.84 -26.05
C GLN A 441 6.42 -3.21 -24.65
N GLN A 442 7.26 -2.19 -24.45
CA GLN A 442 7.29 -1.40 -23.22
C GLN A 442 5.92 -0.76 -22.94
N ASN A 443 5.32 -0.13 -23.96
CA ASN A 443 4.00 0.49 -23.85
C ASN A 443 2.90 -0.55 -23.59
N LEU A 444 2.98 -1.73 -24.22
CA LEU A 444 2.08 -2.86 -23.93
C LEU A 444 2.19 -3.32 -22.47
N ILE A 445 3.41 -3.55 -21.97
CA ILE A 445 3.68 -3.98 -20.58
C ILE A 445 3.18 -2.91 -19.60
N MET A 446 3.50 -1.65 -19.84
CA MET A 446 3.13 -0.54 -18.97
C MET A 446 1.66 -0.10 -19.15
N LYS A 447 0.93 -0.62 -20.13
CA LYS A 447 -0.43 -0.21 -20.49
C LYS A 447 -0.52 1.29 -20.79
N HIS A 448 0.37 1.76 -21.66
CA HIS A 448 0.41 3.11 -22.21
C HIS A 448 -0.05 3.07 -23.67
N ALA A 449 -0.86 4.05 -24.07
CA ALA A 449 -1.25 4.23 -25.48
C ALA A 449 -0.17 4.99 -26.27
N ASP A 450 0.64 5.80 -25.58
CA ASP A 450 1.66 6.66 -26.17
C ASP A 450 2.88 6.71 -25.23
N THR A 451 4.08 6.60 -25.81
CA THR A 451 5.38 6.69 -25.15
C THR A 451 5.56 7.98 -24.34
N ARG A 452 4.94 9.10 -24.74
CA ARG A 452 4.89 10.36 -23.99
C ARG A 452 4.38 10.16 -22.57
N THR A 453 3.50 9.19 -22.35
CA THR A 453 3.04 8.80 -21.01
C THR A 453 4.21 8.34 -20.14
N PHE A 454 5.09 7.48 -20.67
CA PHE A 454 6.32 7.04 -20.00
C PHE A 454 7.24 8.23 -19.72
N LEU A 455 7.56 9.04 -20.73
CA LEU A 455 8.48 10.18 -20.61
C LEU A 455 8.00 11.21 -19.57
N ASN A 456 6.71 11.55 -19.59
CA ASN A 456 6.15 12.59 -18.72
C ASN A 456 5.92 12.12 -17.28
N HIS A 457 5.54 10.85 -17.08
CA HIS A 457 5.08 10.39 -15.76
C HIS A 457 5.95 9.34 -15.08
N TYR A 458 6.76 8.59 -15.84
CA TYR A 458 7.46 7.40 -15.32
C TYR A 458 8.98 7.47 -15.43
N LEU A 459 9.52 8.13 -16.46
CA LEU A 459 10.96 8.29 -16.62
C LEU A 459 11.55 9.02 -15.39
N PRO A 460 12.50 8.41 -14.66
CA PRO A 460 13.19 9.05 -13.56
C PRO A 460 13.92 10.32 -14.01
N ARG A 461 13.94 11.35 -13.15
CA ARG A 461 14.66 12.61 -13.41
C ARG A 461 16.09 12.61 -12.88
N HIS A 462 16.46 11.61 -12.08
CA HIS A 462 17.87 11.37 -11.74
C HIS A 462 18.54 10.67 -12.92
N ILE A 463 19.42 11.39 -13.58
CA ILE A 463 20.24 10.87 -14.67
C ILE A 463 21.28 9.92 -14.07
N ASP A 464 21.21 8.65 -14.43
CA ASP A 464 22.15 7.59 -14.05
C ASP A 464 23.10 7.23 -15.20
N THR A 465 23.18 8.10 -16.20
CA THR A 465 24.24 8.07 -17.19
C THR A 465 25.46 8.78 -16.62
N ASP A 466 26.62 8.13 -16.72
CA ASP A 466 27.90 8.73 -16.34
C ASP A 466 28.30 9.83 -17.33
N MET A 467 27.72 11.02 -17.14
CA MET A 467 27.85 12.14 -18.08
C MET A 467 29.30 12.54 -18.30
N GLN A 468 30.15 12.45 -17.27
CA GLN A 468 31.57 12.80 -17.41
C GLN A 468 32.28 11.79 -18.30
N SER A 469 32.06 10.49 -18.09
CA SER A 469 32.67 9.48 -18.94
C SER A 469 32.16 9.57 -20.37
N VAL A 470 30.84 9.73 -20.57
CA VAL A 470 30.25 9.91 -21.90
C VAL A 470 30.85 11.10 -22.63
N MET A 471 30.87 12.29 -22.01
CA MET A 471 31.38 13.50 -22.66
C MET A 471 32.88 13.43 -22.98
N ASN A 472 33.63 12.60 -22.26
CA ASN A 472 35.06 12.39 -22.48
C ASN A 472 35.36 11.15 -23.36
N GLY A 473 34.36 10.48 -23.93
CA GLY A 473 34.56 9.26 -24.71
C GLY A 473 35.11 8.06 -23.92
N ARG A 474 34.88 8.04 -22.59
CA ARG A 474 35.32 6.98 -21.68
C ARG A 474 34.21 5.98 -21.41
N GLU A 475 34.59 4.78 -20.97
CA GLU A 475 33.63 3.77 -20.53
C GLU A 475 32.86 4.23 -19.28
N THR A 476 31.53 4.09 -19.32
CA THR A 476 30.64 4.55 -18.26
C THR A 476 30.61 3.60 -17.07
N ASN A 477 30.70 4.11 -15.84
CA ASN A 477 30.53 3.27 -14.64
C ASN A 477 29.04 3.05 -14.30
N LYS A 478 28.36 2.20 -15.07
CA LYS A 478 26.92 1.91 -14.91
C LYS A 478 26.56 1.40 -13.51
N SER A 479 27.44 0.60 -12.90
CA SER A 479 27.21 0.03 -11.57
C SER A 479 27.17 1.11 -10.49
N LEU A 480 28.15 2.02 -10.48
CA LEU A 480 28.20 3.16 -9.57
C LEU A 480 27.04 4.11 -9.83
N MET A 481 26.77 4.44 -11.10
CA MET A 481 25.68 5.35 -11.44
C MET A 481 24.31 4.82 -10.98
N ARG A 482 24.08 3.51 -11.10
CA ARG A 482 22.89 2.86 -10.56
C ARG A 482 22.86 2.92 -9.04
N ALA A 483 23.99 2.69 -8.37
CA ALA A 483 24.08 2.78 -6.91
C ALA A 483 23.79 4.19 -6.38
N ILE A 484 24.22 5.25 -7.09
CA ILE A 484 24.01 6.63 -6.65
C ILE A 484 22.62 7.21 -7.02
N THR A 485 21.85 6.54 -7.87
CA THR A 485 20.53 7.03 -8.32
C THR A 485 19.37 6.19 -7.79
N ARG A 486 19.62 4.94 -7.38
CA ARG A 486 18.60 4.07 -6.78
C ARG A 486 18.15 4.55 -5.40
N MET A 487 16.96 4.10 -5.00
CA MET A 487 16.36 4.49 -3.72
C MET A 487 17.22 4.09 -2.49
N SER A 488 17.94 2.97 -2.56
CA SER A 488 18.81 2.51 -1.46
C SER A 488 20.00 3.44 -1.14
N ARG A 489 20.37 4.41 -2.00
CA ARG A 489 21.45 5.38 -1.70
C ARG A 489 21.25 6.10 -0.36
N TRP A 490 20.00 6.32 0.03
CA TRP A 490 19.65 7.13 1.20
C TRP A 490 19.24 6.31 2.42
N ILE A 491 19.60 5.03 2.46
CA ILE A 491 19.31 4.17 3.60
C ILE A 491 20.08 4.67 4.83
N ASP A 492 19.33 4.96 5.89
CA ASP A 492 19.89 5.10 7.23
C ASP A 492 18.87 4.57 8.25
N LYS A 493 19.21 3.46 8.93
CA LYS A 493 18.35 2.81 9.93
C LYS A 493 18.23 3.62 11.23
N ARG A 494 19.17 4.54 11.50
CA ARG A 494 19.16 5.45 12.65
C ARG A 494 18.10 6.55 12.49
N ARG A 495 17.61 6.77 11.28
CA ARG A 495 16.59 7.79 10.96
C ARG A 495 15.35 7.65 11.85
N PRO A 496 14.93 8.71 12.57
CA PRO A 496 13.85 8.63 13.55
C PRO A 496 12.53 8.13 12.95
N ARG A 497 12.01 7.03 13.49
CA ARG A 497 10.70 6.47 13.12
C ARG A 497 9.58 6.90 14.08
N HIS A 498 9.94 7.29 15.28
CA HIS A 498 9.03 7.80 16.29
C HIS A 498 9.62 9.08 16.90
N LEU A 499 8.74 9.93 17.44
CA LEU A 499 9.18 11.07 18.23
C LEU A 499 9.71 10.59 19.60
N THR A 500 10.69 11.32 20.14
CA THR A 500 11.11 11.11 21.53
C THR A 500 9.99 11.46 22.51
N SER A 501 10.12 11.03 23.76
CA SER A 501 9.10 11.35 24.78
C SER A 501 9.01 12.86 25.02
N GLU A 502 10.13 13.57 24.97
CA GLU A 502 10.23 15.04 25.07
C GLU A 502 9.59 15.74 23.87
N GLN A 503 9.92 15.32 22.65
CA GLN A 503 9.30 15.86 21.43
C GLN A 503 7.78 15.63 21.42
N ARG A 504 7.31 14.52 21.98
CA ARG A 504 5.88 14.25 22.12
C ARG A 504 5.25 15.10 23.23
N ALA A 505 5.99 15.40 24.30
CA ALA A 505 5.55 16.24 25.40
C ALA A 505 5.39 17.70 24.95
N SER A 506 6.32 18.24 24.17
CA SER A 506 6.24 19.61 23.65
C SER A 506 5.01 19.87 22.77
N LEU A 507 4.45 18.84 22.13
CA LEU A 507 3.18 18.96 21.40
C LEU A 507 1.99 19.34 22.30
N ARG A 508 2.06 19.05 23.61
CA ARG A 508 1.00 19.41 24.57
C ARG A 508 0.98 20.90 24.90
N GLU A 509 2.10 21.58 24.67
CA GLU A 509 2.26 23.02 24.88
C GLU A 509 2.01 23.82 23.59
N HIS A 510 1.83 23.14 22.45
CA HIS A 510 1.62 23.80 21.18
C HIS A 510 0.32 24.64 21.19
N PRO A 511 0.34 25.92 20.77
CA PRO A 511 -0.82 26.82 20.88
C PRO A 511 -2.12 26.26 20.28
N GLU A 512 -2.04 25.66 19.09
CA GLU A 512 -3.21 25.02 18.46
C GLU A 512 -3.81 23.88 19.28
N TYR A 513 -3.00 23.08 19.97
CA TYR A 513 -3.48 21.97 20.78
C TYR A 513 -4.04 22.46 22.12
N VAL A 514 -3.40 23.46 22.72
CA VAL A 514 -3.88 24.13 23.94
C VAL A 514 -5.25 24.75 23.68
N GLU A 515 -5.42 25.50 22.59
CA GLU A 515 -6.69 26.12 22.21
C GLU A 515 -7.78 25.08 21.90
N ALA A 516 -7.45 24.01 21.18
CA ALA A 516 -8.38 22.92 20.94
C ALA A 516 -8.81 22.21 22.24
N THR A 517 -7.90 22.10 23.21
CA THR A 517 -8.19 21.53 24.53
C THR A 517 -9.04 22.47 25.37
N ARG A 518 -8.77 23.79 25.32
CA ARG A 518 -9.57 24.83 26.00
C ARG A 518 -11.04 24.77 25.57
N ARG A 519 -11.30 24.85 24.26
CA ARG A 519 -12.66 24.76 23.71
C ARG A 519 -13.39 23.48 24.09
N MET A 520 -12.68 22.35 24.07
CA MET A 520 -13.24 21.06 24.48
C MET A 520 -13.63 21.06 25.96
N ARG A 521 -12.80 21.63 26.85
CA ARG A 521 -13.10 21.73 28.28
C ARG A 521 -14.28 22.67 28.54
N GLU A 522 -14.30 23.84 27.90
CA GLU A 522 -15.43 24.79 28.02
C GLU A 522 -16.75 24.14 27.60
N GLN A 523 -16.75 23.44 26.46
CA GLN A 523 -17.94 22.70 26.02
C GLN A 523 -18.31 21.57 26.99
N ALA A 524 -17.34 20.91 27.59
CA ALA A 524 -17.59 19.85 28.57
C ALA A 524 -18.26 20.42 29.83
N GLU A 525 -17.85 21.61 30.29
CA GLU A 525 -18.53 22.31 31.39
C GLU A 525 -19.94 22.76 30.99
N GLU A 526 -20.14 23.31 29.79
CA GLU A 526 -21.47 23.65 29.28
C GLU A 526 -22.40 22.42 29.23
N CYS A 527 -21.89 21.26 28.83
CA CYS A 527 -22.66 20.01 28.77
C CYS A 527 -23.06 19.48 30.16
N LYS A 528 -22.36 19.87 31.24
CA LYS A 528 -22.78 19.54 32.60
C LYS A 528 -24.00 20.35 33.02
N CYS A 529 -24.11 21.58 32.53
CA CYS A 529 -25.22 22.49 32.82
C CYS A 529 -26.45 22.23 31.93
N ASP A 530 -26.24 21.84 30.67
CA ASP A 530 -27.29 21.43 29.72
C ASP A 530 -26.88 20.14 28.97
N PRO A 531 -27.36 18.96 29.41
CA PRO A 531 -27.00 17.67 28.83
C PRO A 531 -27.82 17.31 27.57
N SER A 532 -28.24 18.31 26.77
CA SER A 532 -28.98 18.04 25.53
C SER A 532 -28.16 17.25 24.50
N ALA A 533 -28.85 16.48 23.65
CA ALA A 533 -28.22 15.63 22.64
C ALA A 533 -27.36 16.44 21.63
N ALA A 534 -27.76 17.67 21.33
CA ALA A 534 -27.00 18.57 20.47
C ALA A 534 -25.66 19.01 21.11
N MET A 535 -25.67 19.29 22.42
CA MET A 535 -24.49 19.68 23.19
C MET A 535 -23.52 18.51 23.35
N GLN A 536 -24.02 17.31 23.63
CA GLN A 536 -23.21 16.08 23.66
C GLN A 536 -22.54 15.80 22.31
N SER A 537 -23.29 15.92 21.20
CA SER A 537 -22.74 15.75 19.85
C SER A 537 -21.64 16.78 19.54
N ARG A 538 -21.82 18.02 20.01
CA ARG A 538 -20.82 19.09 19.87
C ARG A 538 -19.55 18.78 20.69
N LEU A 539 -19.68 18.26 21.91
CA LEU A 539 -18.56 17.83 22.73
C LEU A 539 -17.80 16.67 22.07
N GLU A 540 -18.48 15.63 21.59
CA GLU A 540 -17.85 14.51 20.87
C GLU A 540 -17.06 15.00 19.65
N LYS A 541 -17.62 15.95 18.91
CA LYS A 541 -16.95 16.59 17.78
C LYS A 541 -15.66 17.29 18.21
N LEU A 542 -15.70 18.06 19.31
CA LEU A 542 -14.51 18.74 19.85
C LEU A 542 -13.46 17.75 20.37
N ILE A 543 -13.85 16.68 21.07
CA ILE A 543 -12.93 15.61 21.51
C ILE A 543 -12.18 15.02 20.31
N ARG A 544 -12.91 14.76 19.22
CA ARG A 544 -12.33 14.26 17.97
C ARG A 544 -11.41 15.30 17.33
N GLU A 545 -11.78 16.57 17.33
CA GLU A 545 -10.95 17.67 16.81
C GLU A 545 -9.64 17.83 17.61
N THR A 546 -9.68 17.74 18.94
CA THR A 546 -8.49 17.76 19.81
C THR A 546 -7.55 16.59 19.47
N SER A 547 -8.10 15.38 19.37
CA SER A 547 -7.32 14.17 19.02
C SER A 547 -6.70 14.28 17.61
N ASN A 548 -7.48 14.77 16.65
CA ASN A 548 -7.01 14.99 15.28
C ASN A 548 -5.92 16.08 15.21
N THR A 549 -6.05 17.13 16.02
CA THR A 549 -5.08 18.22 16.13
C THR A 549 -3.76 17.70 16.66
N PHE A 550 -3.77 16.95 17.77
CA PHE A 550 -2.57 16.29 18.28
C PHE A 550 -1.92 15.39 17.22
N GLY A 551 -2.70 14.53 16.59
CA GLY A 551 -2.19 13.63 15.53
C GLY A 551 -1.67 14.39 14.30
N ARG A 552 -2.21 15.56 13.95
CA ARG A 552 -1.69 16.41 12.86
C ARG A 552 -0.33 16.98 13.25
N LEU A 553 -0.22 17.57 14.43
CA LEU A 553 1.02 18.15 14.94
C LEU A 553 2.11 17.09 15.11
N GLU A 554 1.75 15.91 15.62
CA GLU A 554 2.66 14.76 15.74
C GLU A 554 3.24 14.36 14.37
N ARG A 555 2.41 14.25 13.33
CA ARG A 555 2.89 13.94 11.97
C ARG A 555 3.74 15.06 11.40
N ALA A 556 3.39 16.32 11.67
CA ALA A 556 4.16 17.48 11.21
C ALA A 556 5.56 17.50 11.85
N LEU A 557 5.64 17.37 13.18
CA LEU A 557 6.90 17.34 13.91
C LEU A 557 7.76 16.13 13.50
N ARG A 558 7.16 14.94 13.35
CA ARG A 558 7.89 13.75 12.88
C ARG A 558 8.50 13.97 11.49
N ARG A 559 7.77 14.60 10.57
CA ARG A 559 8.31 14.93 9.24
C ARG A 559 9.48 15.91 9.35
N LYS A 560 9.37 16.95 10.18
CA LYS A 560 10.44 17.93 10.42
C LYS A 560 11.69 17.26 10.98
N VAL A 561 11.56 16.48 12.06
CA VAL A 561 12.66 15.74 12.69
C VAL A 561 13.35 14.81 11.69
N ARG A 562 12.58 14.08 10.88
CA ARG A 562 13.14 13.19 9.84
C ARG A 562 13.84 13.95 8.71
N HIS A 563 13.34 15.11 8.33
CA HIS A 563 13.94 15.93 7.28
C HIS A 563 15.26 16.56 7.73
N GLU A 564 15.34 17.00 8.98
CA GLU A 564 16.56 17.57 9.57
C GLU A 564 17.61 16.51 9.94
N PHE A 565 17.20 15.25 10.06
CA PHE A 565 18.07 14.16 10.54
C PHE A 565 19.32 13.99 9.69
N ASP A 566 19.19 13.83 8.37
CA ASP A 566 20.33 13.46 7.50
C ASP A 566 21.45 14.50 7.59
N ARG A 567 21.11 15.80 7.59
CA ARG A 567 22.08 16.88 7.74
C ARG A 567 22.76 16.87 9.11
N LYS A 568 21.97 16.73 10.19
CA LYS A 568 22.51 16.72 11.56
C LYS A 568 23.40 15.51 11.81
N GLN A 569 22.96 14.34 11.36
CA GLN A 569 23.70 13.09 11.52
C GLN A 569 24.99 13.12 10.69
N ALA A 570 24.98 13.67 9.48
CA ALA A 570 26.19 13.82 8.68
C ALA A 570 27.26 14.68 9.38
N ILE A 571 26.86 15.79 10.04
CA ILE A 571 27.81 16.62 10.80
C ILE A 571 28.43 15.82 11.95
N ILE A 572 27.62 15.12 12.73
CA ILE A 572 28.08 14.28 13.85
C ILE A 572 29.03 13.18 13.34
N ASP A 573 28.66 12.50 12.26
CA ASP A 573 29.45 11.42 11.68
C ASP A 573 30.81 11.95 11.16
N ILE A 574 30.84 13.15 10.55
CA ILE A 574 32.08 13.81 10.09
C ILE A 574 32.97 14.19 11.27
N GLU A 575 32.42 14.86 12.29
CA GLU A 575 33.18 15.27 13.48
C GLU A 575 33.78 14.06 14.19
N ARG A 576 32.99 12.98 14.35
CA ARG A 576 33.45 11.71 14.95
C ARG A 576 34.57 11.05 14.15
N GLN A 577 34.48 11.05 12.82
CA GLN A 577 35.52 10.48 11.97
C GLN A 577 36.81 11.30 12.03
N LEU A 578 36.70 12.64 11.99
CA LEU A 578 37.85 13.53 12.10
C LEU A 578 38.53 13.46 13.48
N SER A 579 37.79 13.12 14.54
CA SER A 579 38.34 12.90 15.88
C SER A 579 39.01 11.52 16.06
N GLY A 580 39.11 10.69 15.01
CA GLY A 580 39.75 9.38 15.06
C GLY A 580 38.92 8.28 15.74
N ALA A 581 37.67 8.54 16.13
CA ALA A 581 36.77 7.57 16.75
C ALA A 581 36.00 6.78 15.69
N ALA A 582 36.71 6.06 14.81
CA ALA A 582 36.11 5.35 13.70
C ALA A 582 35.55 3.97 14.14
N VAL A 583 34.33 3.69 13.67
CA VAL A 583 33.51 2.48 13.82
C VAL A 583 32.66 2.44 15.10
N ASP A 584 31.35 2.42 14.89
CA ASP A 584 30.36 2.15 15.94
C ASP A 584 29.97 0.68 15.89
N ASP A 585 30.51 -0.11 16.82
CA ASP A 585 30.16 -1.51 16.99
C ASP A 585 28.70 -1.67 17.48
N GLU A 586 28.03 -0.58 17.87
CA GLU A 586 26.64 -0.59 18.35
C GLU A 586 25.61 -0.95 17.27
N GLU A 587 25.86 -0.67 15.99
CA GLU A 587 24.94 -1.09 14.92
C GLU A 587 25.06 -2.60 14.66
N ALA A 588 26.28 -3.14 14.68
CA ALA A 588 26.53 -4.58 14.59
C ALA A 588 25.91 -5.31 15.80
N LYS A 589 26.11 -4.78 17.02
CA LYS A 589 25.48 -5.30 18.25
C LYS A 589 23.95 -5.25 18.20
N LYS A 590 23.34 -4.20 17.62
CA LYS A 590 21.87 -4.14 17.45
C LYS A 590 21.36 -5.16 16.44
N VAL A 591 22.11 -5.44 15.37
CA VAL A 591 21.74 -6.51 14.42
C VAL A 591 21.74 -7.86 15.12
N LEU A 592 22.78 -8.16 15.91
CA LEU A 592 22.88 -9.38 16.71
C LEU A 592 21.73 -9.49 17.74
N GLN A 593 21.40 -8.40 18.44
CA GLN A 593 20.26 -8.37 19.38
C GLN A 593 18.89 -8.58 18.70
N VAL A 594 18.76 -8.26 17.41
CA VAL A 594 17.53 -8.51 16.65
C VAL A 594 17.42 -9.99 16.27
N GLU A 595 18.54 -10.64 15.92
CA GLU A 595 18.61 -12.07 15.65
C GLU A 595 18.22 -12.90 16.88
N ASP A 596 18.69 -12.52 18.07
CA ASP A 596 18.34 -13.18 19.34
C ASP A 596 16.84 -13.11 19.70
N GLN A 597 16.09 -12.21 19.08
CA GLN A 597 14.64 -12.02 19.31
C GLN A 597 13.77 -12.71 18.25
N MET A 598 14.38 -13.34 17.24
CA MET A 598 13.66 -13.99 16.15
C MET A 598 13.05 -15.33 16.57
N LEU A 599 11.90 -15.66 15.97
CA LEU A 599 11.28 -16.96 16.19
C LEU A 599 12.06 -18.04 15.43
N PRO A 600 12.24 -19.27 15.97
CA PRO A 600 13.00 -20.33 15.31
C PRO A 600 12.52 -20.64 13.88
N GLU A 601 11.22 -20.63 13.64
CA GLU A 601 10.62 -20.86 12.32
C GLU A 601 10.97 -19.75 11.32
N GLN A 602 11.16 -18.53 11.82
CA GLN A 602 11.60 -17.39 11.02
C GLN A 602 13.10 -17.44 10.71
N ILE A 603 13.90 -17.98 11.64
CA ILE A 603 15.34 -18.24 11.43
C ILE A 603 15.51 -19.33 10.36
N ASP A 604 14.83 -20.48 10.49
CA ASP A 604 14.87 -21.57 9.49
C ASP A 604 14.46 -21.06 8.10
N LEU A 605 13.42 -20.21 8.02
CA LEU A 605 13.02 -19.56 6.78
C LEU A 605 14.14 -18.75 6.14
N LEU A 606 14.83 -17.91 6.93
CA LEU A 606 15.94 -17.10 6.43
C LEU A 606 17.12 -17.97 6.01
N GLU A 607 17.50 -18.95 6.84
CA GLU A 607 18.60 -19.86 6.52
C GLU A 607 18.41 -20.53 5.16
N LYS A 608 17.18 -20.98 4.84
CA LYS A 608 16.91 -21.62 3.53
C LYS A 608 16.84 -20.63 2.39
N LEU A 609 16.26 -19.43 2.59
CA LEU A 609 16.13 -18.43 1.52
C LEU A 609 17.44 -17.70 1.17
N PHE A 610 18.37 -17.60 2.13
CA PHE A 610 19.66 -16.93 1.97
C PHE A 610 20.83 -17.90 1.72
N THR A 611 20.53 -19.17 1.42
CA THR A 611 21.52 -20.10 0.87
C THR A 611 22.07 -19.56 -0.45
N TRP A 612 23.29 -19.94 -0.82
CA TRP A 612 23.90 -19.67 -2.13
C TRP A 612 24.12 -21.00 -2.87
N PRO A 613 24.18 -21.01 -4.22
CA PRO A 613 24.57 -22.21 -4.96
C PRO A 613 25.97 -22.65 -4.52
N THR A 614 26.10 -23.88 -4.00
CA THR A 614 27.39 -24.43 -3.53
C THR A 614 28.10 -25.28 -4.58
N SER A 615 27.42 -25.62 -5.67
CA SER A 615 27.97 -26.37 -6.79
C SER A 615 27.25 -26.01 -8.08
N GLN A 616 27.81 -26.40 -9.22
CA GLN A 616 27.15 -26.30 -10.53
C GLN A 616 26.21 -27.49 -10.81
N SER A 617 26.00 -28.37 -9.83
CA SER A 617 25.10 -29.52 -9.98
C SER A 617 23.64 -29.08 -9.93
N LEU A 618 22.89 -29.43 -10.98
CA LEU A 618 21.45 -29.21 -11.06
C LEU A 618 20.72 -29.84 -9.85
N GLU A 619 21.09 -31.04 -9.46
CA GLU A 619 20.46 -31.76 -8.35
C GLU A 619 20.65 -31.03 -7.02
N ALA A 620 21.84 -30.47 -6.78
CA ALA A 620 22.12 -29.70 -5.57
C ALA A 620 21.31 -28.39 -5.53
N GLU A 621 21.18 -27.71 -6.67
CA GLU A 621 20.36 -26.50 -6.77
C GLU A 621 18.86 -26.81 -6.63
N TRP A 622 18.38 -27.92 -7.17
CA TRP A 622 17.02 -28.42 -6.91
C TRP A 622 16.81 -28.72 -5.43
N GLN A 623 17.73 -29.40 -4.74
CA GLN A 623 17.62 -29.65 -3.31
C GLN A 623 17.55 -28.35 -2.50
N ARG A 624 18.40 -27.36 -2.82
CA ARG A 624 18.39 -26.02 -2.20
C ARG A 624 17.03 -25.34 -2.34
N ARG A 625 16.44 -25.35 -3.54
CA ARG A 625 15.13 -24.76 -3.83
C ARG A 625 13.99 -25.51 -3.18
N ASN A 626 14.01 -26.84 -3.24
CA ASN A 626 13.01 -27.69 -2.65
C ASN A 626 12.95 -27.44 -1.13
N ALA A 627 14.10 -27.31 -0.47
CA ALA A 627 14.19 -26.94 0.93
C ALA A 627 13.57 -25.56 1.21
N ALA A 628 13.88 -24.55 0.40
CA ALA A 628 13.30 -23.21 0.55
C ALA A 628 11.77 -23.21 0.36
N VAL A 629 11.26 -23.90 -0.66
CA VAL A 629 9.81 -24.05 -0.92
C VAL A 629 9.12 -24.76 0.25
N ALA A 630 9.70 -25.85 0.75
CA ALA A 630 9.17 -26.59 1.90
C ALA A 630 9.14 -25.74 3.17
N THR A 631 10.16 -24.90 3.40
CA THR A 631 10.18 -23.98 4.54
C THR A 631 9.16 -22.85 4.40
N ILE A 632 8.97 -22.26 3.21
CA ILE A 632 7.88 -21.29 2.98
C ILE A 632 6.53 -21.94 3.27
N SER A 633 6.29 -23.15 2.76
CA SER A 633 5.03 -23.88 2.98
C SER A 633 4.72 -24.05 4.47
N ARG A 634 5.71 -24.49 5.26
CA ARG A 634 5.59 -24.58 6.74
C ARG A 634 5.40 -23.23 7.41
N TYR A 635 6.09 -22.18 6.94
CA TYR A 635 6.02 -20.85 7.53
C TYR A 635 4.67 -20.16 7.25
N CYS A 636 4.01 -20.46 6.14
CA CYS A 636 2.75 -19.80 5.79
C CYS A 636 1.65 -20.00 6.85
N CYS A 637 1.51 -21.19 7.43
CA CYS A 637 0.55 -21.47 8.50
C CYS A 637 1.01 -21.03 9.90
N PHE A 638 2.28 -20.63 10.05
CA PHE A 638 2.85 -20.31 11.36
C PHE A 638 2.21 -19.07 11.98
N LEU A 639 1.80 -19.19 13.25
CA LEU A 639 1.16 -18.11 13.99
C LEU A 639 2.20 -17.22 14.69
N GLU A 640 2.49 -16.08 14.07
CA GLU A 640 3.41 -15.07 14.58
C GLU A 640 2.88 -14.29 15.80
N GLY A 641 1.67 -14.57 16.30
CA GLY A 641 1.15 -13.94 17.53
C GLY A 641 0.55 -12.54 17.36
N GLY A 642 0.54 -11.98 16.15
CA GLY A 642 -0.17 -10.75 15.79
C GLY A 642 0.61 -9.45 15.97
N PRO A 643 0.06 -8.32 15.48
CA PRO A 643 0.70 -7.01 15.59
C PRO A 643 0.96 -6.60 17.04
N LEU A 644 2.16 -6.06 17.29
CA LEU A 644 2.54 -5.52 18.58
C LEU A 644 1.59 -4.37 18.98
N ARG A 645 0.81 -4.57 20.06
CA ARG A 645 -0.08 -3.54 20.62
C ARG A 645 0.58 -2.85 21.83
N GLY A 646 0.67 -1.52 21.80
CA GLY A 646 1.13 -0.70 22.94
C GLY A 646 2.50 -0.03 22.77
N ARG A 647 2.91 0.76 23.77
CA ARG A 647 4.23 1.42 23.83
C ARG A 647 5.31 0.35 24.00
N ARG A 648 6.38 0.43 23.20
CA ARG A 648 7.56 -0.46 23.32
C ARG A 648 8.07 -0.40 24.77
N LYS A 649 8.33 -1.55 25.40
CA LYS A 649 9.08 -1.58 26.66
C LYS A 649 10.47 -0.97 26.37
N ARG A 650 10.95 -0.09 27.27
CA ARG A 650 12.31 0.45 27.18
C ARG A 650 13.29 -0.74 27.17
N ALA A 651 14.31 -0.68 26.32
CA ALA A 651 15.53 -1.43 26.60
C ALA A 651 16.05 -0.94 27.96
N ALA A 652 16.48 -1.85 28.83
CA ALA A 652 17.18 -1.47 30.04
C ALA A 652 18.37 -0.57 29.66
N PRO A 653 18.71 0.45 30.47
CA PRO A 653 19.98 1.14 30.30
C PRO A 653 21.08 0.08 30.25
N SER A 654 21.96 0.17 29.26
CA SER A 654 23.22 -0.54 29.28
C SER A 654 23.98 0.01 30.48
N ASP A 655 24.02 -0.75 31.58
CA ASP A 655 24.89 -0.46 32.71
C ASP A 655 26.33 -0.60 32.21
N GLY A 656 26.93 0.53 31.88
CA GLY A 656 28.35 0.68 31.64
C GLY A 656 28.84 1.80 32.52
N PHE A 657 29.09 1.51 33.80
CA PHE A 657 30.11 2.17 34.60
C PHE A 657 30.65 1.18 35.63
N ASP A 658 31.96 1.27 35.82
CA ASP A 658 32.86 0.30 36.42
C ASP A 658 32.60 0.06 37.91
N GLU A 659 32.65 -1.21 38.33
CA GLU A 659 32.95 -1.56 39.72
C GLU A 659 33.99 -2.68 39.78
N GLU A 660 34.85 -2.52 40.77
CA GLU A 660 36.19 -3.07 40.92
C GLU A 660 36.25 -4.58 41.15
N GLN A 661 37.43 -5.10 40.82
CA GLN A 661 37.95 -6.41 41.15
C GLN A 661 37.54 -6.93 42.54
N THR A 662 37.05 -8.16 42.61
CA THR A 662 37.47 -9.10 43.66
C THR A 662 37.39 -10.54 43.18
N ASN A 663 38.54 -11.21 43.31
CA ASN A 663 38.78 -12.62 42.99
C ASN A 663 37.93 -13.58 43.82
N VAL A 664 37.32 -14.60 43.21
CA VAL A 664 37.23 -15.96 43.79
C VAL A 664 37.26 -17.00 42.65
N LEU A 665 38.16 -17.97 42.80
CA LEU A 665 38.47 -19.11 41.92
C LEU A 665 37.31 -20.13 41.73
N PRO A 666 37.39 -21.00 40.70
CA PRO A 666 36.31 -21.92 40.33
C PRO A 666 36.42 -23.35 40.88
N GLU A 667 35.28 -24.04 40.85
CA GLU A 667 35.04 -25.50 40.84
C GLU A 667 35.20 -26.32 42.16
N PRO A 668 34.55 -27.51 42.34
CA PRO A 668 34.19 -28.50 41.30
C PRO A 668 32.88 -29.31 41.47
N ALA A 669 32.62 -30.13 40.44
CA ALA A 669 31.57 -31.12 40.28
C ALA A 669 31.51 -32.26 41.35
N LYS A 670 30.31 -32.84 41.56
CA LYS A 670 30.02 -34.25 41.97
C LYS A 670 28.49 -34.51 41.91
N LYS A 671 28.02 -35.39 41.02
CA LYS A 671 27.66 -36.82 41.21
C LYS A 671 26.36 -37.12 42.02
N SER A 672 25.35 -37.56 41.27
CA SER A 672 24.28 -38.56 41.54
C SER A 672 23.94 -39.03 42.97
N CYS A 673 22.65 -39.03 43.37
CA CYS A 673 21.78 -40.24 43.43
C CYS A 673 20.36 -39.97 44.01
N SER A 674 19.35 -40.47 43.28
CA SER A 674 18.03 -41.05 43.68
C SER A 674 17.20 -40.56 44.88
N SER A 675 16.18 -39.73 44.58
CA SER A 675 14.74 -39.95 44.86
C SER A 675 13.95 -39.05 43.88
N PRO A 676 12.67 -39.31 43.51
CA PRO A 676 11.98 -38.44 42.57
C PRO A 676 11.64 -37.12 43.28
N GLU A 677 12.58 -36.19 43.28
CA GLU A 677 12.26 -34.80 43.60
C GLU A 677 11.22 -34.33 42.58
N PRO A 678 10.10 -33.73 43.01
CA PRO A 678 9.14 -33.16 42.08
C PRO A 678 9.87 -32.16 41.21
N SER A 679 9.70 -32.29 39.88
CA SER A 679 10.37 -31.41 38.94
C SER A 679 10.07 -29.95 39.31
N GLN A 680 10.97 -29.02 38.99
CA GLN A 680 10.72 -27.59 39.23
C GLN A 680 9.37 -27.12 38.64
N GLN A 681 8.91 -27.79 37.59
CA GLN A 681 7.62 -27.58 36.94
C GLN A 681 6.43 -28.03 37.82
N ASP A 682 6.54 -29.18 38.49
CA ASP A 682 5.51 -29.69 39.41
C ASP A 682 5.36 -28.79 40.64
N ILE A 683 6.49 -28.30 41.16
CA ILE A 683 6.51 -27.34 42.27
C ILE A 683 5.80 -26.03 41.86
N LEU A 684 6.03 -25.55 40.63
CA LEU A 684 5.38 -24.34 40.11
C LEU A 684 3.87 -24.52 39.94
N LEU A 685 3.43 -25.67 39.43
CA LEU A 685 2.01 -25.99 39.28
C LEU A 685 1.32 -26.12 40.65
N MET A 686 1.98 -26.74 41.63
CA MET A 686 1.46 -26.87 42.99
C MET A 686 1.34 -25.51 43.69
N LYS A 687 2.36 -24.65 43.55
CA LYS A 687 2.33 -23.26 44.06
C LYS A 687 1.21 -22.44 43.39
N ALA A 688 1.01 -22.60 42.08
CA ALA A 688 -0.07 -21.92 41.35
C ALA A 688 -1.46 -22.38 41.81
N LYS A 689 -1.68 -23.70 41.97
CA LYS A 689 -2.93 -24.28 42.48
C LYS A 689 -3.30 -23.73 43.85
N ASN A 690 -2.33 -23.77 44.77
CA ASN A 690 -2.51 -23.31 46.14
C ASN A 690 -2.80 -21.82 46.21
N TYR A 691 -2.17 -21.02 45.34
CA TYR A 691 -2.46 -19.59 45.23
C TYR A 691 -3.89 -19.33 44.76
N ILE A 692 -4.34 -20.00 43.69
CA ILE A 692 -5.69 -19.81 43.14
C ILE A 692 -6.76 -20.16 44.18
N LYS A 693 -6.59 -21.27 44.92
CA LYS A 693 -7.53 -21.70 45.98
C LYS A 693 -7.62 -20.71 47.16
N LYS A 694 -6.51 -20.07 47.53
CA LYS A 694 -6.43 -19.22 48.74
C LYS A 694 -6.66 -17.74 48.48
N ALA A 695 -6.37 -17.23 47.27
CA ALA A 695 -6.45 -15.81 46.98
C ALA A 695 -7.90 -15.30 47.03
N LYS A 696 -8.13 -14.16 47.71
CA LYS A 696 -9.42 -13.45 47.68
C LYS A 696 -9.67 -12.71 46.35
N LYS A 697 -8.58 -12.31 45.67
CA LYS A 697 -8.58 -11.68 44.33
C LYS A 697 -7.52 -12.37 43.47
N PRO A 698 -7.84 -13.52 42.84
CA PRO A 698 -6.84 -14.32 42.13
C PRO A 698 -6.26 -13.54 40.94
N ARG A 699 -4.92 -13.46 40.90
CA ARG A 699 -4.15 -12.90 39.78
C ARG A 699 -3.70 -13.95 38.76
N ARG A 700 -4.29 -15.14 38.81
CA ARG A 700 -4.01 -16.28 37.92
C ARG A 700 -5.36 -16.82 37.46
N CYS A 701 -5.46 -17.17 36.18
CA CYS A 701 -6.71 -17.70 35.62
C CYS A 701 -6.86 -19.18 35.99
N PHE A 702 -7.95 -19.54 36.67
CA PHE A 702 -8.23 -20.94 37.03
C PHE A 702 -8.42 -21.82 35.80
N GLN A 703 -9.04 -21.28 34.75
CA GLN A 703 -9.31 -21.98 33.51
C GLN A 703 -8.04 -22.30 32.73
N CYS A 704 -7.11 -21.35 32.61
CA CYS A 704 -5.80 -21.63 32.02
C CYS A 704 -4.98 -22.61 32.86
N TYR A 705 -5.11 -22.57 34.18
CA TYR A 705 -4.39 -23.51 35.06
C TYR A 705 -4.88 -24.96 34.84
N GLY A 706 -6.19 -25.13 34.75
CA GLY A 706 -6.85 -26.43 34.56
C GLY A 706 -6.66 -27.03 33.17
N ASP A 707 -6.47 -26.20 32.15
CA ASP A 707 -6.27 -26.64 30.77
C ASP A 707 -4.91 -27.35 30.59
N THR A 708 -4.96 -28.66 30.37
CA THR A 708 -3.77 -29.51 30.20
C THR A 708 -3.11 -29.39 28.84
N GLU A 709 -3.78 -28.81 27.84
CA GLU A 709 -3.22 -28.58 26.50
C GLU A 709 -2.32 -27.33 26.46
N LEU A 710 -2.41 -26.46 27.47
CA LEU A 710 -1.59 -25.26 27.55
C LEU A 710 -0.17 -25.54 28.09
N PRO A 711 0.88 -24.88 27.56
CA PRO A 711 2.21 -24.93 28.14
C PRO A 711 2.24 -24.41 29.59
N ILE A 712 3.15 -24.94 30.42
CA ILE A 712 3.22 -24.66 31.87
C ILE A 712 3.33 -23.17 32.19
N HIS A 713 4.06 -22.39 31.38
CA HIS A 713 4.18 -20.95 31.59
C HIS A 713 2.85 -20.18 31.40
N ARG A 714 1.91 -20.72 30.60
CA ARG A 714 0.54 -20.18 30.45
C ARG A 714 -0.37 -20.63 31.57
N ARG A 715 -0.32 -21.91 31.93
CA ARG A 715 -1.04 -22.48 33.08
C ARG A 715 -0.68 -21.81 34.41
N THR A 716 0.55 -21.34 34.52
CA THR A 716 1.08 -20.64 35.69
C THR A 716 1.29 -19.13 35.46
N GLN A 717 0.62 -18.54 34.47
CA GLN A 717 0.73 -17.10 34.21
C GLN A 717 0.11 -16.28 35.35
N LYS A 718 0.90 -15.35 35.91
CA LYS A 718 0.44 -14.37 36.91
C LYS A 718 0.27 -13.00 36.25
N TYR A 719 -0.94 -12.45 36.27
CA TYR A 719 -1.23 -11.12 35.76
C TYR A 719 -0.78 -10.02 36.72
N SER A 720 -0.53 -8.81 36.21
CA SER A 720 -0.16 -7.64 37.00
C SER A 720 -1.23 -7.25 38.02
N GLU A 721 -2.51 -7.42 37.66
CA GLU A 721 -3.65 -7.01 38.47
C GLU A 721 -4.79 -8.03 38.38
N TYR A 722 -5.67 -8.03 39.40
CA TYR A 722 -6.90 -8.82 39.41
C TYR A 722 -7.81 -8.48 38.20
N LYS A 723 -7.95 -7.18 37.89
CA LYS A 723 -8.73 -6.70 36.72
C LYS A 723 -8.21 -7.26 35.39
N SER A 724 -6.90 -7.47 35.26
CA SER A 724 -6.29 -8.08 34.07
C SER A 724 -6.65 -9.57 33.94
N THR A 725 -6.74 -10.29 35.06
CA THR A 725 -7.17 -11.70 35.09
C THR A 725 -8.65 -11.80 34.71
N LEU A 726 -9.48 -10.90 35.24
CA LEU A 726 -10.90 -10.79 34.89
C LEU A 726 -11.13 -10.52 33.42
N ARG A 727 -10.42 -9.53 32.85
CA ARG A 727 -10.53 -9.20 31.43
C ARG A 727 -10.16 -10.41 30.56
N HIS A 728 -9.05 -11.07 30.89
CA HIS A 728 -8.61 -12.26 30.19
C HIS A 728 -9.66 -13.39 30.27
N PHE A 729 -10.20 -13.68 31.45
CA PHE A 729 -11.25 -14.70 31.61
C PHE A 729 -12.50 -14.37 30.78
N ARG A 730 -12.98 -13.12 30.83
CA ARG A 730 -14.14 -12.65 30.03
C ARG A 730 -13.91 -12.79 28.53
N GLU A 731 -12.70 -12.51 28.06
CA GLU A 731 -12.36 -12.53 26.63
C GLU A 731 -12.08 -13.93 26.08
N LYS A 732 -11.61 -14.87 26.91
CA LYS A 732 -11.07 -16.15 26.46
C LYS A 732 -11.84 -17.38 26.91
N HIS A 733 -12.51 -17.31 28.05
CA HIS A 733 -13.02 -18.50 28.75
C HIS A 733 -14.50 -18.42 29.12
N LEU A 734 -15.16 -17.26 28.92
CA LEU A 734 -16.55 -17.06 29.34
C LEU A 734 -17.55 -17.95 28.59
N GLN A 735 -17.16 -18.46 27.41
CA GLN A 735 -17.97 -19.36 26.60
C GLN A 735 -17.66 -20.85 26.88
N ASP A 736 -16.66 -21.13 27.73
CA ASP A 736 -16.31 -22.50 28.07
C ASP A 736 -17.51 -23.16 28.75
N ARG A 737 -17.80 -24.41 28.39
CA ARG A 737 -18.92 -25.19 28.95
C ARG A 737 -18.49 -26.12 30.06
N ARG A 738 -17.25 -25.98 30.53
CA ARG A 738 -16.63 -26.80 31.57
C ARG A 738 -15.66 -25.97 32.37
N CYS A 739 -15.57 -26.19 33.68
CA CYS A 739 -14.48 -25.64 34.49
C CYS A 739 -13.27 -26.57 34.42
N HIS A 740 -12.19 -26.16 33.77
CA HIS A 740 -11.01 -27.03 33.62
C HIS A 740 -10.26 -27.28 34.93
N MET A 741 -10.49 -26.48 35.99
CA MET A 741 -9.82 -26.65 37.28
C MET A 741 -10.57 -27.62 38.22
N CYS A 742 -11.90 -27.57 38.19
CA CYS A 742 -12.77 -28.44 38.99
C CYS A 742 -13.23 -29.69 38.22
N ASP A 743 -13.02 -29.71 36.90
CA ASP A 743 -13.42 -30.76 35.97
C ASP A 743 -14.94 -30.94 35.84
N GLU A 744 -15.71 -29.89 36.10
CA GLU A 744 -17.18 -29.89 36.13
C GLU A 744 -17.79 -29.27 34.87
N ASP A 745 -18.77 -29.95 34.26
CA ASP A 745 -19.54 -29.44 33.13
C ASP A 745 -20.64 -28.46 33.56
N LEU A 746 -20.80 -27.39 32.79
CA LEU A 746 -21.69 -26.26 33.09
C LEU A 746 -22.55 -25.94 31.87
N LEU A 747 -23.86 -26.13 32.02
CA LEU A 747 -24.85 -26.07 30.92
C LEU A 747 -24.90 -24.70 30.21
N HIS A 748 -24.70 -23.59 30.95
CA HIS A 748 -24.87 -22.24 30.43
C HIS A 748 -23.77 -21.27 30.91
N GLU A 749 -23.57 -20.19 30.16
CA GLU A 749 -22.57 -19.14 30.47
C GLU A 749 -22.83 -18.52 31.84
N MET A 750 -24.10 -18.33 32.21
CA MET A 750 -24.49 -17.83 33.53
C MET A 750 -24.06 -18.77 34.66
N HIS A 751 -24.07 -20.09 34.44
CA HIS A 751 -23.59 -21.07 35.41
C HIS A 751 -22.07 -20.99 35.56
N LEU A 752 -21.32 -20.78 34.46
CA LEU A 752 -19.88 -20.55 34.54
C LEU A 752 -19.53 -19.23 35.25
N ARG A 753 -20.29 -18.17 35.01
CA ARG A 753 -20.08 -16.90 35.73
C ARG A 753 -20.30 -17.05 37.24
N ARG A 754 -21.38 -17.73 37.63
CA ARG A 754 -21.68 -18.03 39.03
C ARG A 754 -20.62 -18.95 39.65
N HIS A 755 -20.24 -20.03 38.98
CA HIS A 755 -19.19 -20.95 39.42
C HIS A 755 -17.83 -20.24 39.57
N ALA A 756 -17.45 -19.39 38.60
CA ALA A 756 -16.22 -18.61 38.66
C ALA A 756 -16.19 -17.65 39.85
N GLU A 757 -17.34 -17.08 40.23
CA GLU A 757 -17.49 -16.20 41.38
C GLU A 757 -17.48 -16.97 42.71
N GLU A 758 -18.33 -17.99 42.85
CA GLU A 758 -18.53 -18.72 44.10
C GLU A 758 -17.33 -19.63 44.44
N VAL A 759 -16.80 -20.36 43.44
CA VAL A 759 -15.75 -21.37 43.65
C VAL A 759 -14.35 -20.76 43.48
N HIS A 760 -14.18 -19.88 42.49
CA HIS A 760 -12.88 -19.32 42.14
C HIS A 760 -12.71 -17.83 42.48
N ARG A 761 -13.71 -17.17 43.09
CA ARG A 761 -13.64 -15.78 43.57
C ARG A 761 -13.28 -14.79 42.47
N LEU A 762 -13.78 -15.05 41.26
CA LEU A 762 -13.54 -14.26 40.05
C LEU A 762 -14.88 -13.66 39.54
N SER A 763 -15.34 -12.58 40.19
CA SER A 763 -16.64 -11.95 39.91
C SER A 763 -16.65 -11.16 38.59
N THR A 764 -17.61 -11.46 37.71
CA THR A 764 -17.70 -10.89 36.36
C THR A 764 -18.82 -9.85 36.16
N GLU A 765 -19.41 -9.32 37.24
CA GLU A 765 -20.59 -8.44 37.20
C GLU A 765 -20.57 -7.35 36.11
N ARG A 766 -21.74 -7.20 35.46
CA ARG A 766 -22.23 -6.02 34.75
C ARG A 766 -23.26 -5.37 35.68
N ASN A 767 -22.92 -4.22 36.30
CA ASN A 767 -23.95 -3.39 36.91
C ASN A 767 -24.75 -2.72 35.79
N TYR A 768 -25.92 -3.29 35.47
CA TYR A 768 -27.06 -2.59 34.90
C TYR A 768 -28.21 -2.81 35.87
N TYR A 769 -28.89 -1.71 36.22
CA TYR A 769 -29.94 -1.53 37.23
C TYR A 769 -29.44 -1.29 38.66
N ALA A 770 -29.31 0.00 38.97
CA ALA A 770 -29.67 0.51 40.29
C ALA A 770 -31.13 0.16 40.56
N LYS A 771 -31.40 -0.48 41.69
CA LYS A 771 -32.67 -0.40 42.40
C LYS A 771 -32.36 0.28 43.72
N GLU A 772 -32.75 1.55 43.82
CA GLU A 772 -33.09 2.13 45.12
C GLU A 772 -34.45 1.55 45.51
N ASP A 773 -34.53 0.91 46.68
CA ASP A 773 -35.64 1.17 47.60
C ASP A 773 -35.29 0.63 49.01
N MET A 774 -35.18 1.57 49.93
CA MET A 774 -35.74 1.59 51.29
C MET A 774 -35.76 0.29 52.11
N GLY A 775 -35.03 0.31 53.23
CA GLY A 775 -35.17 -0.66 54.32
C GLY A 775 -34.18 -0.40 55.44
N SER A 776 -34.40 0.67 56.21
CA SER A 776 -33.79 0.86 57.52
C SER A 776 -34.41 -0.08 58.55
N ASP A 777 -33.54 -0.65 59.37
CA ASP A 777 -33.70 -1.49 60.57
C ASP A 777 -35.00 -1.36 61.40
N ILE A 778 -35.44 -2.50 61.98
CA ILE A 778 -35.55 -2.76 63.45
C ILE A 778 -36.57 -3.88 63.74
N ASP A 779 -36.14 -4.85 64.56
CA ASP A 779 -36.98 -5.82 65.30
C ASP A 779 -38.02 -5.13 66.21
N THR A 780 -39.26 -5.62 66.26
CA THR A 780 -40.01 -5.95 67.50
C THR A 780 -41.40 -6.50 67.16
N ASP A 781 -41.68 -7.68 67.75
CA ASP A 781 -42.93 -8.48 67.84
C ASP A 781 -43.64 -8.96 66.56
#